data_AF-A0A9W5TE23-F1
#
_entry.id   AF-A0A9W5TE23-F1
#
_cell.length_a   1.000
_cell.length_b   1.000
_cell.length_c   1.000
_cell.angle_alpha   90.00
_cell.angle_beta   90.00
_cell.angle_gamma   90.00
#
_symmetry.space_group_name_H-M   'P 1'
#
loop_
_entity.id
_entity.type
_entity.pdbx_description
1 polymer ?
#
loop_
_entity_poly.entity_id
_entity_poly.type
_entity_poly.pdbx_seq_one_letter_code
_entity_poly.pdbx_strand_id
1 'polypeptide(L)'
;MIVLEHISTLLGSADADARRKANGFLVKWQQSVEAWQEAHNIIDGSYPAEAKLIAAQTLRTKLMYDFYQLPSESVEKLCEVLMSYLAEPTLPKNIASTLCLAICDLAIQAAEAWTSPLEYFITCYSRGSIGIKMLLSLIECLAEEAGNTRIIVTPDIRNKLLQNMKRDYTKLLDLLIQVRTSGNDLEITSAIFRCWHSWRKLDNFAANAEACNLFIGDCLQVVSKMDKRTDHGIDDDTYEAAVDCIVDVLYEVADLKERIRAESEASGDSLQYLTQTKSDLQQVVRSCFDLCVSDEFNAFLIEAFSTNDRFVLGCFSNLVIAVIDALDFTLLEPQPQLIRLLMLAVHFLELPYCMVFAGFNQGDEPNTINCFSRYYNRMVLREQIAQVVAACNPADINPIDEETTLHVRRTVSLLLNVLYAESPNCQGTKDMCAQLLEIVLFIAIRPGVTGEADNAEYENYVTEVYDVMPLIAKVLQTDEVFETVKKLTIDNGTLAGSHHGLDACFRVVSATVAALDMRKASKHNVTAIASIIEGIETLLRGNIPTGLMEFYCWQSAILFLKDVKRVLMLDETEIVVQRVMGLLCGAYTVAIGNDTPHATKIESTLVNSIANVCYHLRLGRLRNWEPILQQLGLCIQRAGQNRIYSIMLIEGTANAISDLPPETICTIFQQMSDSWIHVLEAVVMNKMAMAAVDVNNLVAKLCALVRNIRAKRILQAFVHERITPLLCKLLTMYLQEPSTVEEICRCLKHSARSIGDDFAVCVHQVVVTVGNVAKERMWSTYLYLVEWLYTLFSPSQPEQLEVKQLYFVLTGITLNILANKGGQMQIHEDPEQIVEDFFGLQTRFVRNSPECFDNDVVFRDIAAASVLCFNMRQPHCVFEFWIALLESDTIISRFRCIATELLPKCVEEVFGVLATGCRTSVERCIEDFIDALVRSFGNEASELLQLGLGKLPIAVVPNERQKSIMIQMLLSDRRHDAIYEVYKLCCQVVMRNRAC
;
A
#
# COMPACT_ATOMS: atom_id res chain seq x y z
N MET A 1 2.83 -13.19 48.86
CA MET A 1 2.27 -13.59 47.55
C MET A 1 3.43 -13.79 46.59
N ILE A 2 3.55 -14.99 46.01
CA ILE A 2 4.61 -15.33 45.04
C ILE A 2 4.64 -14.35 43.85
N VAL A 3 3.47 -13.83 43.45
CA VAL A 3 3.32 -12.80 42.41
C VAL A 3 4.10 -11.52 42.71
N LEU A 4 4.06 -11.03 43.96
CA LEU A 4 4.78 -9.80 44.35
C LEU A 4 6.30 -9.99 44.29
N GLU A 5 6.80 -11.18 44.60
CA GLU A 5 8.22 -11.51 44.47
C GLU A 5 8.66 -11.46 43.00
N HIS A 6 7.86 -12.03 42.09
CA HIS A 6 8.13 -11.96 40.65
C HIS A 6 8.01 -10.54 40.09
N ILE A 7 7.04 -9.73 40.55
CA ILE A 7 6.95 -8.31 40.19
C ILE A 7 8.22 -7.56 40.64
N SER A 8 8.64 -7.74 41.90
CA SER A 8 9.85 -7.09 42.41
C SER A 8 11.11 -7.54 41.64
N THR A 9 11.17 -8.81 41.23
CA THR A 9 12.27 -9.36 40.43
C THR A 9 12.28 -8.78 39.02
N LEU A 10 11.12 -8.62 38.39
CA LEU A 10 10.98 -8.03 37.07
C LEU A 10 11.46 -6.56 37.06
N LEU A 11 11.07 -5.79 38.07
CA LEU A 11 11.36 -4.35 38.17
C LEU A 11 12.77 -4.04 38.71
N GLY A 12 13.32 -4.87 39.60
CA GLY A 12 14.52 -4.55 40.37
C GLY A 12 15.75 -5.44 40.13
N SER A 13 15.62 -6.59 39.46
CA SER A 13 16.77 -7.49 39.28
C SER A 13 17.71 -6.99 38.18
N ALA A 14 19.02 -6.99 38.44
CA ALA A 14 20.05 -6.74 37.42
C ALA A 14 20.26 -7.93 36.46
N ASP A 15 19.87 -9.14 36.86
CA ASP A 15 20.01 -10.37 36.07
C ASP A 15 18.91 -10.50 35.00
N ALA A 16 19.33 -10.54 33.74
CA ALA A 16 18.44 -10.66 32.58
C ALA A 16 17.67 -12.00 32.56
N ASP A 17 18.27 -13.10 33.02
CA ASP A 17 17.62 -14.41 33.02
C ASP A 17 16.59 -14.52 34.16
N ALA A 18 16.87 -13.92 35.32
CA ALA A 18 15.89 -13.77 36.38
C ALA A 18 14.68 -12.94 35.95
N ARG A 19 14.90 -11.82 35.23
CA ARG A 19 13.80 -11.01 34.66
C ARG A 19 12.98 -11.79 33.63
N ARG A 20 13.62 -12.55 32.73
CA ARG A 20 12.92 -13.41 31.75
C ARG A 20 12.06 -14.48 32.42
N LYS A 21 12.59 -15.14 33.46
CA LYS A 21 11.83 -16.14 34.24
C LYS A 21 10.66 -15.51 34.98
N ALA A 22 10.87 -14.34 35.59
CA ALA A 22 9.81 -13.58 36.25
C ALA A 22 8.72 -13.15 35.26
N ASN A 23 9.09 -12.64 34.08
CA ASN A 23 8.11 -12.31 33.04
C ASN A 23 7.32 -13.55 32.61
N GLY A 24 8.00 -14.65 32.29
CA GLY A 24 7.34 -15.89 31.88
C GLY A 24 6.40 -16.47 32.95
N PHE A 25 6.69 -16.26 34.23
CA PHE A 25 5.75 -16.57 35.31
C PHE A 25 4.55 -15.61 35.30
N LEU A 26 4.78 -14.31 35.24
CA LEU A 26 3.73 -13.28 35.26
C LEU A 26 2.78 -13.41 34.06
N VAL A 27 3.28 -13.73 32.87
CA VAL A 27 2.43 -14.03 31.69
C VAL A 27 1.48 -15.18 31.98
N LYS A 28 1.98 -16.29 32.56
CA LYS A 28 1.14 -17.44 32.91
C LYS A 28 0.14 -17.11 34.02
N TRP A 29 0.58 -16.31 34.99
CA TRP A 29 -0.29 -15.82 36.06
C TRP A 29 -1.43 -14.96 35.50
N GLN A 30 -1.13 -13.97 34.64
CA GLN A 30 -2.15 -13.13 33.98
C GLN A 30 -3.15 -13.96 33.18
N GLN A 31 -2.78 -15.16 32.73
CA GLN A 31 -3.68 -16.08 32.03
C GLN A 31 -4.58 -16.91 32.96
N SER A 32 -4.21 -17.07 34.23
CA SER A 32 -4.89 -17.93 35.20
C SER A 32 -6.17 -17.30 35.77
N VAL A 33 -7.10 -18.11 36.29
CA VAL A 33 -8.36 -17.60 36.85
C VAL A 33 -8.11 -16.84 38.16
N GLU A 34 -7.07 -17.21 38.90
CA GLU A 34 -6.71 -16.61 40.19
C GLU A 34 -6.27 -15.14 40.06
N ALA A 35 -5.76 -14.74 38.90
CA ALA A 35 -5.30 -13.37 38.67
C ALA A 35 -6.39 -12.30 38.87
N TRP A 36 -7.68 -12.63 38.69
CA TRP A 36 -8.78 -11.71 38.99
C TRP A 36 -8.75 -11.26 40.47
N GLN A 37 -8.71 -12.21 41.39
CA GLN A 37 -8.72 -11.93 42.83
C GLN A 37 -7.37 -11.40 43.32
N GLU A 38 -6.26 -11.94 42.81
CA GLU A 38 -4.93 -11.52 43.24
C GLU A 38 -4.60 -10.09 42.78
N ALA A 39 -5.00 -9.68 41.58
CA ALA A 39 -4.84 -8.30 41.12
C ALA A 39 -5.70 -7.32 41.94
N HIS A 40 -6.95 -7.68 42.24
CA HIS A 40 -7.81 -6.90 43.17
C HIS A 40 -7.11 -6.67 44.52
N ASN A 41 -6.58 -7.74 45.14
CA ASN A 41 -5.89 -7.65 46.43
C ASN A 41 -4.65 -6.74 46.38
N ILE A 42 -3.96 -6.68 45.24
CA ILE A 42 -2.77 -5.81 45.06
C ILE A 42 -3.20 -4.34 44.92
N ILE A 43 -4.29 -4.04 44.22
CA ILE A 43 -4.77 -2.65 44.05
C ILE A 43 -5.33 -2.12 45.38
N ASP A 44 -6.13 -2.91 46.07
CA ASP A 44 -6.75 -2.57 47.36
C ASP A 44 -5.72 -2.50 48.51
N GLY A 45 -4.65 -3.29 48.42
CA GLY A 45 -3.60 -3.34 49.43
C GLY A 45 -2.65 -2.13 49.44
N SER A 46 -1.84 -2.03 50.50
CA SER A 46 -0.77 -1.03 50.63
C SER A 46 0.52 -1.52 49.96
N TYR A 47 0.53 -1.51 48.62
CA TYR A 47 1.67 -1.94 47.80
C TYR A 47 2.22 -0.78 46.94
N PRO A 48 3.46 -0.88 46.43
CA PRO A 48 4.07 0.14 45.56
C PRO A 48 3.26 0.41 44.30
N ALA A 49 3.35 1.64 43.77
CA ALA A 49 2.58 2.08 42.61
C ALA A 49 2.84 1.21 41.36
N GLU A 50 4.06 0.71 41.19
CA GLU A 50 4.44 -0.16 40.08
C GLU A 50 3.71 -1.52 40.15
N ALA A 51 3.55 -2.07 41.35
CA ALA A 51 2.81 -3.32 41.56
C ALA A 51 1.31 -3.11 41.33
N LYS A 52 0.76 -1.98 41.80
CA LYS A 52 -0.63 -1.59 41.53
C LYS A 52 -0.88 -1.37 40.03
N LEU A 53 0.06 -0.80 39.30
CA LEU A 53 -0.03 -0.61 37.85
C LEU A 53 -0.09 -1.96 37.11
N ILE A 54 0.81 -2.90 37.43
CA ILE A 54 0.79 -4.24 36.83
C ILE A 54 -0.53 -4.96 37.14
N ALA A 55 -1.05 -4.82 38.36
CA ALA A 55 -2.34 -5.39 38.74
C ALA A 55 -3.51 -4.75 37.97
N ALA A 56 -3.52 -3.42 37.83
CA ALA A 56 -4.53 -2.71 37.03
C ALA A 56 -4.47 -3.10 35.55
N GLN A 57 -3.27 -3.19 34.96
CA GLN A 57 -3.07 -3.69 33.60
C GLN A 57 -3.55 -5.13 33.45
N THR A 58 -3.29 -5.98 34.45
CA THR A 58 -3.76 -7.37 34.46
C THR A 58 -5.29 -7.44 34.46
N LEU A 59 -5.98 -6.68 35.32
CA LEU A 59 -7.45 -6.61 35.32
C LEU A 59 -8.00 -6.12 33.99
N ARG A 60 -7.37 -5.12 33.37
CA ARG A 60 -7.75 -4.67 32.03
C ARG A 60 -7.61 -5.80 30.99
N THR A 61 -6.46 -6.45 30.92
CA THR A 61 -6.22 -7.59 30.01
C THR A 61 -7.24 -8.71 30.24
N LYS A 62 -7.58 -8.99 31.51
CA LYS A 62 -8.62 -9.95 31.87
C LYS A 62 -10.00 -9.54 31.34
N LEU A 63 -10.38 -8.28 31.44
CA LEU A 63 -11.65 -7.78 30.89
C LEU A 63 -11.68 -7.80 29.36
N MET A 64 -10.56 -7.51 28.70
CA MET A 64 -10.47 -7.55 27.25
C MET A 64 -10.57 -8.97 26.67
N TYR A 65 -9.96 -9.97 27.32
CA TYR A 65 -9.75 -11.30 26.73
C TYR A 65 -10.33 -12.49 27.51
N ASP A 66 -10.65 -12.34 28.80
CA ASP A 66 -11.12 -13.40 29.70
C ASP A 66 -12.49 -13.10 30.31
N PHE A 67 -13.26 -12.18 29.74
CA PHE A 67 -14.58 -11.81 30.28
C PHE A 67 -15.53 -13.01 30.45
N TYR A 68 -15.42 -14.03 29.59
CA TYR A 68 -16.17 -15.29 29.70
C TYR A 68 -15.97 -16.06 31.03
N GLN A 69 -14.91 -15.75 31.79
CA GLN A 69 -14.64 -16.33 33.11
C GLN A 69 -15.49 -15.71 34.22
N LEU A 70 -16.08 -14.53 34.00
CA LEU A 70 -16.88 -13.82 34.98
C LEU A 70 -18.36 -14.26 34.94
N PRO A 71 -18.95 -14.65 36.08
CA PRO A 71 -20.39 -14.84 36.17
C PRO A 71 -21.14 -13.52 35.95
N SER A 72 -22.27 -13.54 35.24
CA SER A 72 -23.07 -12.34 34.94
C SER A 72 -23.49 -11.56 36.19
N GLU A 73 -23.69 -12.23 37.32
CA GLU A 73 -24.04 -11.63 38.61
C GLU A 73 -22.90 -10.80 39.26
N SER A 74 -21.66 -10.97 38.81
CA SER A 74 -20.49 -10.32 39.40
C SER A 74 -20.10 -9.01 38.71
N VAL A 75 -20.68 -8.73 37.54
CA VAL A 75 -20.36 -7.55 36.70
C VAL A 75 -20.62 -6.24 37.44
N GLU A 76 -21.80 -6.10 38.04
CA GLU A 76 -22.20 -4.89 38.78
C GLU A 76 -21.27 -4.63 39.96
N LYS A 77 -20.99 -5.66 40.76
CA LYS A 77 -20.08 -5.59 41.90
C LYS A 77 -18.65 -5.23 41.48
N LEU A 78 -18.17 -5.78 40.38
CA LEU A 78 -16.83 -5.47 39.86
C LEU A 78 -16.74 -4.00 39.44
N CYS A 79 -17.79 -3.46 38.80
CA CYS A 79 -17.86 -2.04 38.47
C CYS A 79 -17.77 -1.16 39.72
N GLU A 80 -18.56 -1.45 40.76
CA GLU A 80 -18.53 -0.70 42.02
C GLU A 80 -17.12 -0.70 42.65
N VAL A 81 -16.44 -1.85 42.64
CA VAL A 81 -15.07 -1.99 43.14
C VAL A 81 -14.10 -1.15 42.32
N LEU A 82 -14.12 -1.23 40.99
CA LEU A 82 -13.21 -0.47 40.14
C LEU A 82 -13.42 1.04 40.26
N MET A 83 -14.68 1.49 40.36
CA MET A 83 -15.01 2.90 40.60
C MET A 83 -14.54 3.39 41.96
N SER A 84 -14.56 2.53 42.99
CA SER A 84 -14.07 2.89 44.32
C SER A 84 -12.57 3.21 44.32
N TYR A 85 -11.78 2.59 43.44
CA TYR A 85 -10.36 2.93 43.27
C TYR A 85 -10.17 4.29 42.63
N LEU A 86 -10.98 4.66 41.63
CA LEU A 86 -10.92 5.97 40.99
C LEU A 86 -11.35 7.12 41.93
N ALA A 87 -12.07 6.82 43.01
CA ALA A 87 -12.43 7.78 44.04
C ALA A 87 -11.24 8.14 44.95
N GLU A 88 -10.12 7.41 44.90
CA GLU A 88 -8.93 7.70 45.71
C GLU A 88 -8.20 8.97 45.19
N PRO A 89 -8.13 10.08 45.95
CA PRO A 89 -7.54 11.33 45.46
C PRO A 89 -6.03 11.26 45.19
N THR A 90 -5.35 10.29 45.82
CA THR A 90 -3.90 10.07 45.73
C THR A 90 -3.49 9.11 44.62
N LEU A 91 -4.44 8.61 43.82
CA LEU A 91 -4.17 7.62 42.79
C LEU A 91 -3.28 8.20 41.67
N PRO A 92 -2.13 7.58 41.35
CA PRO A 92 -1.28 7.99 40.25
C PRO A 92 -2.02 8.01 38.89
N LYS A 93 -1.76 9.04 38.06
CA LYS A 93 -2.45 9.26 36.77
C LYS A 93 -2.40 8.04 35.83
N ASN A 94 -1.26 7.35 35.75
CA ASN A 94 -1.09 6.15 34.91
C ASN A 94 -1.96 4.97 35.35
N ILE A 95 -2.14 4.77 36.67
CA ILE A 95 -3.03 3.75 37.23
C ILE A 95 -4.48 4.16 37.00
N ALA A 96 -4.82 5.42 37.27
CA ALA A 96 -6.15 5.96 37.03
C ALA A 96 -6.60 5.77 35.56
N SER A 97 -5.77 6.16 34.59
CA SER A 97 -6.04 5.95 33.16
C SER A 97 -6.21 4.46 32.83
N THR A 98 -5.39 3.57 33.38
CA THR A 98 -5.53 2.12 33.16
C THR A 98 -6.84 1.57 33.71
N LEU A 99 -7.28 2.04 34.88
CA LEU A 99 -8.56 1.65 35.48
C LEU A 99 -9.76 2.25 34.74
N CYS A 100 -9.67 3.48 34.23
CA CYS A 100 -10.69 4.05 33.34
C CYS A 100 -10.90 3.16 32.11
N LEU A 101 -9.81 2.75 31.46
CA LEU A 101 -9.86 1.85 30.31
C LEU A 101 -10.47 0.50 30.70
N ALA A 102 -10.09 -0.07 31.84
CA ALA A 102 -10.67 -1.32 32.35
C ALA A 102 -12.19 -1.22 32.61
N ILE A 103 -12.67 -0.10 33.17
CA ILE A 103 -14.10 0.13 33.39
C ILE A 103 -14.85 0.27 32.06
N CYS A 104 -14.25 0.93 31.07
CA CYS A 104 -14.82 1.03 29.73
C CYS A 104 -14.85 -0.34 29.04
N ASP A 105 -13.78 -1.13 29.14
CA ASP A 105 -13.71 -2.51 28.65
C ASP A 105 -14.83 -3.37 29.26
N LEU A 106 -15.05 -3.25 30.59
CA LEU A 106 -16.15 -3.91 31.30
C LEU A 106 -17.52 -3.45 30.77
N ALA A 107 -17.72 -2.16 30.60
CA ALA A 107 -18.98 -1.58 30.10
C ALA A 107 -19.31 -2.08 28.68
N ILE A 108 -18.30 -2.17 27.82
CA ILE A 108 -18.40 -2.67 26.45
C ILE A 108 -18.75 -4.17 26.44
N GLN A 109 -18.04 -4.98 27.22
CA GLN A 109 -18.29 -6.42 27.34
C GLN A 109 -19.68 -6.72 27.94
N ALA A 110 -20.14 -5.88 28.87
CA ALA A 110 -21.41 -6.03 29.57
C ALA A 110 -22.58 -5.32 28.89
N ALA A 111 -22.48 -4.87 27.63
CA ALA A 111 -23.50 -4.02 27.00
C ALA A 111 -24.93 -4.62 26.93
N GLU A 112 -25.07 -5.95 27.05
CA GLU A 112 -26.38 -6.60 27.19
C GLU A 112 -27.05 -6.31 28.54
N ALA A 113 -26.28 -6.35 29.63
CA ALA A 113 -26.77 -6.15 31.00
C ALA A 113 -26.67 -4.67 31.43
N TRP A 114 -25.61 -3.98 31.02
CA TRP A 114 -25.32 -2.60 31.39
C TRP A 114 -25.71 -1.63 30.27
N THR A 115 -26.97 -1.21 30.31
CA THR A 115 -27.58 -0.45 29.20
C THR A 115 -27.15 1.01 29.09
N SER A 116 -26.70 1.65 30.17
CA SER A 116 -26.21 3.04 30.15
C SER A 116 -25.05 3.26 31.14
N PRO A 117 -23.80 3.06 30.71
CA PRO A 117 -22.61 3.39 31.50
C PRO A 117 -22.49 4.88 31.78
N LEU A 118 -22.88 5.72 30.81
CA LEU A 118 -22.86 7.18 30.93
C LEU A 118 -23.69 7.67 32.13
N GLU A 119 -24.92 7.20 32.26
CA GLU A 119 -25.81 7.61 33.36
C GLU A 119 -25.26 7.20 34.73
N TYR A 120 -24.60 6.04 34.80
CA TYR A 120 -23.93 5.60 36.02
C TYR A 120 -22.73 6.50 36.37
N PHE A 121 -21.90 6.89 35.40
CA PHE A 121 -20.78 7.82 35.64
C PHE A 121 -21.27 9.20 36.10
N ILE A 122 -22.32 9.73 35.45
CA ILE A 122 -22.97 10.99 35.86
C ILE A 122 -23.52 10.88 37.28
N THR A 123 -24.12 9.74 37.63
CA THR A 123 -24.64 9.49 38.98
C THR A 123 -23.51 9.49 40.01
N CYS A 124 -22.37 8.85 39.72
CA CYS A 124 -21.21 8.85 40.61
C CYS A 124 -20.65 10.26 40.84
N TYR A 125 -20.58 11.08 39.79
CA TYR A 125 -20.21 12.49 39.90
C TYR A 125 -21.22 13.29 40.73
N SER A 126 -22.53 13.13 40.49
CA SER A 126 -23.58 13.84 41.23
C SER A 126 -23.59 13.53 42.73
N ARG A 127 -23.12 12.33 43.12
CA ARG A 127 -22.95 11.89 44.51
C ARG A 127 -21.61 12.32 45.14
N GLY A 128 -20.74 12.99 44.37
CA GLY A 128 -19.42 13.42 44.81
C GLY A 128 -18.38 12.30 44.93
N SER A 129 -18.64 11.13 44.32
CA SER A 129 -17.71 9.98 44.38
C SER A 129 -16.50 10.15 43.45
N ILE A 130 -16.66 10.89 42.36
CA ILE A 130 -15.58 11.25 41.42
C ILE A 130 -15.67 12.75 41.08
N GLY A 131 -14.55 13.37 40.71
CA GLY A 131 -14.51 14.75 40.23
C GLY A 131 -14.84 14.90 38.73
N ILE A 132 -15.12 16.13 38.29
CA ILE A 132 -15.50 16.43 36.89
C ILE A 132 -14.45 16.00 35.87
N LYS A 133 -13.15 16.17 36.19
CA LYS A 133 -12.05 15.76 35.29
C LYS A 133 -12.07 14.25 35.05
N MET A 134 -12.30 13.45 36.10
CA MET A 134 -12.40 11.99 35.98
C MET A 134 -13.64 11.57 35.20
N LEU A 135 -14.78 12.25 35.41
CA LEU A 135 -16.01 11.99 34.65
C LEU A 135 -15.77 12.20 33.15
N LEU A 136 -15.20 13.34 32.75
CA LEU A 136 -14.91 13.63 31.35
C LEU A 136 -13.92 12.61 30.77
N SER A 137 -12.86 12.25 31.50
CA SER A 137 -11.93 11.20 31.05
C SER A 137 -12.60 9.83 30.87
N LEU A 138 -13.53 9.43 31.73
CA LEU A 138 -14.29 8.17 31.57
C LEU A 138 -15.20 8.22 30.33
N ILE A 139 -15.82 9.37 30.06
CA ILE A 139 -16.69 9.57 28.89
C ILE A 139 -15.86 9.50 27.61
N GLU A 140 -14.78 10.28 27.52
CA GLU A 140 -13.83 10.28 26.40
C GLU A 140 -13.34 8.85 26.11
N CYS A 141 -12.83 8.19 27.15
CA CYS A 141 -12.31 6.82 27.10
C CYS A 141 -13.38 5.80 26.65
N LEU A 142 -14.64 5.96 27.05
CA LEU A 142 -15.71 5.03 26.66
C LEU A 142 -15.98 5.06 25.16
N ALA A 143 -15.96 6.25 24.53
CA ALA A 143 -16.13 6.35 23.09
C ALA A 143 -14.94 5.81 22.31
N GLU A 144 -13.72 6.09 22.77
CA GLU A 144 -12.50 5.57 22.16
C GLU A 144 -12.44 4.05 22.22
N GLU A 145 -12.72 3.48 23.41
CA GLU A 145 -12.70 2.02 23.61
C GLU A 145 -13.85 1.32 22.87
N ALA A 146 -14.99 1.97 22.64
CA ALA A 146 -16.06 1.40 21.81
C ALA A 146 -15.60 1.12 20.36
N GLY A 147 -14.62 1.88 19.87
CA GLY A 147 -13.95 1.66 18.59
C GLY A 147 -12.75 0.70 18.65
N ASN A 148 -12.36 0.22 19.84
CA ASN A 148 -11.15 -0.58 20.02
C ASN A 148 -11.32 -2.00 19.47
N THR A 149 -10.57 -2.29 18.41
CA THR A 149 -10.54 -3.61 17.76
C THR A 149 -9.81 -4.69 18.56
N ARG A 150 -9.24 -4.38 19.72
CA ARG A 150 -8.60 -5.37 20.60
C ARG A 150 -9.56 -6.05 21.57
N ILE A 151 -10.71 -5.45 21.86
CA ILE A 151 -11.71 -6.02 22.77
C ILE A 151 -12.47 -7.14 22.03
N ILE A 152 -12.51 -8.32 22.63
CA ILE A 152 -13.21 -9.49 22.08
C ILE A 152 -14.71 -9.35 22.33
N VAL A 153 -15.44 -8.89 21.33
CA VAL A 153 -16.88 -8.64 21.40
C VAL A 153 -17.56 -9.14 20.12
N THR A 154 -18.67 -9.87 20.26
CA THR A 154 -19.46 -10.33 19.12
C THR A 154 -20.17 -9.16 18.42
N PRO A 155 -20.51 -9.28 17.12
CA PRO A 155 -21.25 -8.24 16.39
C PRO A 155 -22.55 -7.81 17.07
N ASP A 156 -23.29 -8.76 17.66
CA ASP A 156 -24.55 -8.47 18.34
C ASP A 156 -24.35 -7.54 19.53
N ILE A 157 -23.31 -7.80 20.35
CA ILE A 157 -22.96 -6.96 21.49
C ILE A 157 -22.43 -5.60 21.00
N ARG A 158 -21.59 -5.56 19.95
CA ARG A 158 -21.10 -4.30 19.37
C ARG A 158 -22.25 -3.44 18.82
N ASN A 159 -23.20 -4.04 18.11
CA ASN A 159 -24.39 -3.36 17.61
C ASN A 159 -25.25 -2.84 18.77
N LYS A 160 -25.41 -3.64 19.84
CA LYS A 160 -26.13 -3.24 21.04
C LYS A 160 -25.46 -2.06 21.75
N LEU A 161 -24.14 -2.10 21.90
CA LEU A 161 -23.33 -1.00 22.43
C LEU A 161 -23.56 0.29 21.64
N LEU A 162 -23.42 0.24 20.31
CA LEU A 162 -23.63 1.40 19.44
C LEU A 162 -25.06 1.95 19.57
N GLN A 163 -26.08 1.09 19.64
CA GLN A 163 -27.47 1.52 19.89
C GLN A 163 -27.63 2.20 21.26
N ASN A 164 -27.03 1.64 22.31
CA ASN A 164 -27.07 2.20 23.65
C ASN A 164 -26.39 3.57 23.69
N MET A 165 -25.19 3.70 23.12
CA MET A 165 -24.44 4.96 23.07
C MET A 165 -25.15 6.03 22.23
N LYS A 166 -25.75 5.65 21.08
CA LYS A 166 -26.56 6.57 20.27
C LYS A 166 -27.75 7.13 21.04
N ARG A 167 -28.42 6.31 21.85
CA ARG A 167 -29.51 6.76 22.72
C ARG A 167 -29.01 7.71 23.82
N ASP A 168 -27.82 7.46 24.34
CA ASP A 168 -27.26 8.22 25.46
C ASP A 168 -26.58 9.54 25.02
N TYR A 169 -26.35 9.73 23.71
CA TYR A 169 -25.69 10.91 23.16
C TYR A 169 -26.38 12.25 23.53
N THR A 170 -27.71 12.33 23.50
CA THR A 170 -28.42 13.56 23.92
C THR A 170 -28.18 13.88 25.41
N LYS A 171 -28.10 12.86 26.28
CA LYS A 171 -27.77 13.05 27.71
C LYS A 171 -26.35 13.57 27.88
N LEU A 172 -25.41 13.10 27.04
CA LEU A 172 -24.04 13.60 27.02
C LEU A 172 -24.02 15.09 26.64
N LEU A 173 -24.75 15.49 25.60
CA LEU A 173 -24.81 16.90 25.19
C LEU A 173 -25.36 17.79 26.30
N ASP A 174 -26.44 17.39 26.96
CA ASP A 174 -27.01 18.12 28.10
C ASP A 174 -25.99 18.30 29.23
N LEU A 175 -25.23 17.25 29.56
CA LEU A 175 -24.14 17.31 30.53
C LEU A 175 -23.05 18.28 30.08
N LEU A 176 -22.56 18.18 28.84
CA LEU A 176 -21.49 19.03 28.34
C LEU A 176 -21.92 20.51 28.31
N ILE A 177 -23.17 20.81 27.93
CA ILE A 177 -23.75 22.16 27.98
C ILE A 177 -23.83 22.66 29.44
N GLN A 178 -24.27 21.81 30.37
CA GLN A 178 -24.34 22.16 31.78
C GLN A 178 -22.94 22.47 32.33
N VAL A 179 -21.95 21.61 32.07
CA VAL A 179 -20.57 21.82 32.50
C VAL A 179 -20.01 23.10 31.86
N ARG A 180 -20.25 23.33 30.56
CA ARG A 180 -19.86 24.55 29.87
C ARG A 180 -20.41 25.83 30.53
N THR A 181 -21.68 25.82 30.96
CA THR A 181 -22.35 27.01 31.55
C THR A 181 -21.93 27.33 32.98
N SER A 182 -21.36 26.38 33.73
CA SER A 182 -20.92 26.59 35.11
C SER A 182 -19.65 27.44 35.29
N GLY A 183 -19.00 27.85 34.20
CA GLY A 183 -17.74 28.60 34.23
C GLY A 183 -16.56 27.65 34.43
N ASN A 184 -15.77 27.46 33.37
CA ASN A 184 -14.73 26.44 33.32
C ASN A 184 -13.35 27.05 33.16
N ASP A 185 -12.34 26.36 33.69
CA ASP A 185 -10.97 26.57 33.26
C ASP A 185 -10.76 26.01 31.84
N LEU A 186 -9.61 26.34 31.27
CA LEU A 186 -9.27 25.91 29.92
C LEU A 186 -9.10 24.38 29.83
N GLU A 187 -8.60 23.73 30.88
CA GLU A 187 -8.44 22.27 30.92
C GLU A 187 -9.78 21.54 30.81
N ILE A 188 -10.84 22.04 31.47
CA ILE A 188 -12.19 21.50 31.36
C ILE A 188 -12.76 21.80 29.97
N THR A 189 -12.50 22.97 29.41
CA THR A 189 -12.94 23.33 28.04
C THR A 189 -12.32 22.39 26.99
N SER A 190 -11.04 22.11 27.13
CA SER A 190 -10.29 21.15 26.34
C SER A 190 -10.86 19.73 26.46
N ALA A 191 -11.16 19.28 27.68
CA ALA A 191 -11.80 17.99 27.92
C ALA A 191 -13.22 17.90 27.34
N ILE A 192 -13.99 19.00 27.34
CA ILE A 192 -15.30 19.05 26.68
C ILE A 192 -15.15 18.83 25.16
N PHE A 193 -14.21 19.50 24.50
CA PHE A 193 -13.98 19.32 23.07
C PHE A 193 -13.55 17.90 22.72
N ARG A 194 -12.62 17.31 23.47
CA ARG A 194 -12.22 15.91 23.25
C ARG A 194 -13.37 14.93 23.49
N CYS A 195 -14.14 15.10 24.56
CA CYS A 195 -15.34 14.28 24.81
C CYS A 195 -16.33 14.39 23.66
N TRP A 196 -16.62 15.61 23.21
CA TRP A 196 -17.56 15.84 22.13
C TRP A 196 -17.05 15.23 20.82
N HIS A 197 -15.79 15.52 20.44
CA HIS A 197 -15.12 14.95 19.27
C HIS A 197 -15.20 13.42 19.24
N SER A 198 -14.82 12.74 20.33
CA SER A 198 -14.80 11.27 20.40
C SER A 198 -16.19 10.64 20.26
N TRP A 199 -17.25 11.29 20.77
CA TRP A 199 -18.63 10.78 20.69
C TRP A 199 -19.37 11.21 19.43
N ARG A 200 -18.91 12.26 18.74
CA ARG A 200 -19.62 12.91 17.65
C ARG A 200 -19.93 11.98 16.47
N LYS A 201 -19.10 10.97 16.22
CA LYS A 201 -19.33 9.92 15.20
C LYS A 201 -20.65 9.16 15.38
N LEU A 202 -21.28 9.25 16.55
CA LEU A 202 -22.55 8.60 16.89
C LEU A 202 -23.78 9.51 16.73
N ASP A 203 -23.57 10.80 16.43
CA ASP A 203 -24.65 11.78 16.25
C ASP A 203 -25.40 11.56 14.92
N ASN A 204 -26.66 12.01 14.89
CA ASN A 204 -27.49 12.07 13.69
C ASN A 204 -27.80 13.53 13.25
N PHE A 205 -27.12 14.53 13.82
CA PHE A 205 -27.12 15.98 13.52
C PHE A 205 -28.46 16.72 13.58
N ALA A 206 -29.48 16.28 12.87
CA ALA A 206 -30.78 16.96 12.80
C ALA A 206 -31.45 17.10 14.17
N ALA A 207 -31.15 16.20 15.11
CA ALA A 207 -31.70 16.25 16.47
C ALA A 207 -30.95 17.24 17.39
N ASN A 208 -29.70 17.59 17.08
CA ASN A 208 -28.76 18.23 18.02
C ASN A 208 -28.03 19.46 17.44
N ALA A 209 -28.48 19.99 16.29
CA ALA A 209 -27.82 21.08 15.57
C ALA A 209 -27.55 22.33 16.44
N GLU A 210 -28.42 22.66 17.39
CA GLU A 210 -28.23 23.78 18.31
C GLU A 210 -27.01 23.59 19.22
N ALA A 211 -26.83 22.39 19.78
CA ALA A 211 -25.66 22.05 20.59
C ALA A 211 -24.38 22.06 19.75
N CYS A 212 -24.42 21.51 18.53
CA CYS A 212 -23.30 21.54 17.60
C CYS A 212 -22.89 22.99 17.26
N ASN A 213 -23.85 23.86 16.93
CA ASN A 213 -23.60 25.28 16.65
C ASN A 213 -22.97 25.99 17.86
N LEU A 214 -23.38 25.64 19.08
CA LEU A 214 -22.79 26.20 20.31
C LEU A 214 -21.32 25.81 20.45
N PHE A 215 -21.00 24.51 20.36
CA PHE A 215 -19.63 24.03 20.53
C PHE A 215 -18.70 24.51 19.40
N ILE A 216 -19.17 24.51 18.15
CA ILE A 216 -18.43 25.08 17.03
C ILE A 216 -18.19 26.58 17.22
N GLY A 217 -19.16 27.31 17.77
CA GLY A 217 -18.99 28.71 18.13
C GLY A 217 -17.83 28.93 19.12
N ASP A 218 -17.62 28.01 20.05
CA ASP A 218 -16.48 28.06 20.97
C ASP A 218 -15.16 27.65 20.29
N CYS A 219 -15.18 26.59 19.48
CA CYS A 219 -14.01 26.18 18.69
C CYS A 219 -13.54 27.33 17.79
N LEU A 220 -14.46 28.02 17.10
CA LEU A 220 -14.14 29.20 16.28
C LEU A 220 -13.55 30.33 17.12
N GLN A 221 -14.02 30.55 18.36
CA GLN A 221 -13.40 31.54 19.24
C GLN A 221 -11.97 31.19 19.64
N VAL A 222 -11.64 29.90 19.76
CA VAL A 222 -10.29 29.41 20.01
C VAL A 222 -9.41 29.61 18.78
N VAL A 223 -9.88 29.16 17.61
CA VAL A 223 -9.15 29.25 16.34
C VAL A 223 -8.93 30.70 15.89
N SER A 224 -9.88 31.61 16.15
CA SER A 224 -9.76 33.03 15.80
C SER A 224 -8.88 33.87 16.74
N LYS A 225 -8.36 33.31 17.84
CA LYS A 225 -7.54 34.03 18.84
C LYS A 225 -6.15 33.41 18.96
N MET A 226 -5.43 33.36 17.84
CA MET A 226 -4.09 32.76 17.75
C MET A 226 -3.05 33.45 18.64
N ASP A 227 -3.20 34.76 18.87
CA ASP A 227 -2.37 35.58 19.77
C ASP A 227 -2.33 35.08 21.22
N LYS A 228 -3.23 34.16 21.59
CA LYS A 228 -3.33 33.58 22.94
C LYS A 228 -2.80 32.16 23.06
N ARG A 229 -2.33 31.56 21.97
CA ARG A 229 -1.60 30.29 21.99
C ARG A 229 -0.26 30.49 22.71
N THR A 230 0.21 29.47 23.44
CA THR A 230 1.44 29.43 24.25
C THR A 230 1.50 30.39 25.46
N ASP A 231 1.57 31.70 25.28
CA ASP A 231 1.85 32.65 26.38
C ASP A 231 0.62 33.00 27.26
N HIS A 232 -0.60 32.70 26.80
CA HIS A 232 -1.86 33.11 27.48
C HIS A 232 -2.82 31.94 27.78
N GLY A 233 -2.36 30.70 27.64
CA GLY A 233 -2.99 29.53 28.25
C GLY A 233 -3.41 28.41 27.30
N ILE A 234 -3.63 28.64 25.99
CA ILE A 234 -4.10 27.59 25.06
C ILE A 234 -2.93 26.72 24.59
N ASP A 235 -2.99 25.42 24.92
CA ASP A 235 -2.04 24.40 24.47
C ASP A 235 -2.39 23.84 23.08
N ASP A 236 -1.41 23.19 22.46
CA ASP A 236 -1.53 22.68 21.08
C ASP A 236 -2.62 21.61 20.97
N ASP A 237 -2.72 20.72 21.97
CA ASP A 237 -3.75 19.66 22.03
C ASP A 237 -5.18 20.24 22.01
N THR A 238 -5.43 21.35 22.72
CA THR A 238 -6.74 22.01 22.70
C THR A 238 -7.02 22.70 21.38
N TYR A 239 -5.99 23.29 20.77
CA TYR A 239 -6.11 23.97 19.48
C TYR A 239 -6.40 22.96 18.36
N GLU A 240 -5.66 21.85 18.32
CA GLU A 240 -5.87 20.75 17.37
C GLU A 240 -7.28 20.17 17.52
N ALA A 241 -7.70 19.83 18.74
CA ALA A 241 -9.04 19.29 18.99
C ALA A 241 -10.16 20.25 18.52
N ALA A 242 -9.97 21.57 18.67
CA ALA A 242 -10.92 22.56 18.19
C ALA A 242 -10.98 22.62 16.66
N VAL A 243 -9.83 22.56 15.99
CA VAL A 243 -9.74 22.51 14.51
C VAL A 243 -10.36 21.21 13.98
N ASP A 244 -10.03 20.06 14.57
CA ASP A 244 -10.56 18.75 14.17
C ASP A 244 -12.07 18.68 14.33
N CYS A 245 -12.62 19.20 15.43
CA CYS A 245 -14.07 19.31 15.61
C CYS A 245 -14.73 20.08 14.45
N ILE A 246 -14.14 21.20 14.03
CA ILE A 246 -14.65 22.01 12.91
C ILE A 246 -14.51 21.25 11.59
N VAL A 247 -13.34 20.70 11.32
CA VAL A 247 -13.01 19.97 10.10
C VAL A 247 -13.94 18.77 9.90
N ASP A 248 -14.20 18.00 10.96
CA ASP A 248 -15.12 16.88 10.90
C ASP A 248 -16.56 17.33 10.59
N VAL A 249 -17.00 18.53 11.00
CA VAL A 249 -18.34 19.08 10.63
C VAL A 249 -18.36 19.41 9.15
N LEU A 250 -17.29 20.03 8.65
CA LEU A 250 -17.18 20.41 7.25
C LEU A 250 -17.15 19.20 6.32
N TYR A 251 -16.35 18.16 6.63
CA TYR A 251 -16.34 16.93 5.85
C TYR A 251 -17.68 16.19 5.88
N GLU A 252 -18.41 16.26 6.98
CA GLU A 252 -19.75 15.71 7.03
C GLU A 252 -20.74 16.48 6.16
N VAL A 253 -20.66 17.82 6.12
CA VAL A 253 -21.44 18.61 5.17
C VAL A 253 -21.10 18.24 3.72
N ALA A 254 -19.83 17.94 3.42
CA ALA A 254 -19.39 17.45 2.12
C ALA A 254 -19.98 16.06 1.81
N ASP A 255 -19.99 15.13 2.77
CA ASP A 255 -20.60 13.81 2.61
C ASP A 255 -22.13 13.90 2.44
N LEU A 256 -22.81 14.75 3.22
CA LEU A 256 -24.24 15.03 3.06
C LEU A 256 -24.54 15.55 1.65
N LYS A 257 -23.68 16.39 1.07
CA LYS A 257 -23.82 16.89 -0.30
C LYS A 257 -23.78 15.74 -1.31
N GLU A 258 -22.84 14.80 -1.19
CA GLU A 258 -22.77 13.64 -2.08
C GLU A 258 -23.96 12.70 -1.90
N ARG A 259 -24.40 12.43 -0.66
CA ARG A 259 -25.60 11.64 -0.38
C ARG A 259 -26.87 12.27 -0.97
N ILE A 260 -27.04 13.59 -0.82
CA ILE A 260 -28.16 14.33 -1.42
C ILE A 260 -28.13 14.25 -2.95
N ARG A 261 -26.95 14.33 -3.58
CA ARG A 261 -26.81 14.14 -5.03
C ARG A 261 -27.20 12.73 -5.45
N ALA A 262 -26.77 11.70 -4.72
CA ALA A 262 -27.10 10.30 -5.01
C ALA A 262 -28.59 9.97 -4.81
N GLU A 263 -29.23 10.54 -3.78
CA GLU A 263 -30.66 10.33 -3.49
C GLU A 263 -31.60 11.22 -4.35
N SER A 264 -31.06 12.15 -5.15
CA SER A 264 -31.86 13.07 -5.97
C SER A 264 -32.77 12.39 -7.02
N GLU A 265 -32.56 11.10 -7.28
CA GLU A 265 -33.41 10.26 -8.15
C GLU A 265 -34.52 9.48 -7.40
N ALA A 266 -34.54 9.49 -6.06
CA ALA A 266 -35.53 8.80 -5.21
C ALA A 266 -36.24 9.77 -4.24
N SER A 267 -37.51 10.10 -4.52
CA SER A 267 -38.30 11.01 -3.67
C SER A 267 -38.82 10.34 -2.40
N GLY A 268 -38.50 10.90 -1.23
CA GLY A 268 -39.01 10.45 0.07
C GLY A 268 -38.63 11.35 1.26
N ASP A 269 -39.12 11.01 2.46
CA ASP A 269 -38.89 11.73 3.72
C ASP A 269 -37.39 11.84 4.11
N SER A 270 -36.56 10.90 3.61
CA SER A 270 -35.09 10.90 3.79
C SER A 270 -34.43 12.13 3.17
N LEU A 271 -34.77 12.48 1.94
CA LEU A 271 -34.17 13.62 1.24
C LEU A 271 -34.51 14.95 1.93
N GLN A 272 -35.72 15.07 2.46
CA GLN A 272 -36.14 16.25 3.23
C GLN A 272 -35.35 16.37 4.53
N TYR A 273 -35.13 15.25 5.22
CA TYR A 273 -34.30 15.19 6.43
C TYR A 273 -32.84 15.58 6.16
N LEU A 274 -32.22 15.02 5.12
CA LEU A 274 -30.83 15.34 4.74
C LEU A 274 -30.67 16.82 4.35
N THR A 275 -31.63 17.36 3.59
CA THR A 275 -31.62 18.76 3.17
C THR A 275 -31.77 19.72 4.36
N GLN A 276 -32.67 19.40 5.31
CA GLN A 276 -32.83 20.19 6.53
C GLN A 276 -31.54 20.16 7.37
N THR A 277 -30.94 18.99 7.55
CA THR A 277 -29.69 18.82 8.29
C THR A 277 -28.56 19.65 7.68
N LYS A 278 -28.41 19.60 6.35
CA LYS A 278 -27.44 20.45 5.64
C LYS A 278 -27.72 21.93 5.89
N SER A 279 -28.98 22.36 5.84
CA SER A 279 -29.38 23.75 6.11
C SER A 279 -28.99 24.22 7.51
N ASP A 280 -29.19 23.38 8.53
CA ASP A 280 -28.90 23.73 9.92
C ASP A 280 -27.39 23.92 10.18
N LEU A 281 -26.54 23.23 9.40
CA LEU A 281 -25.08 23.34 9.46
C LEU A 281 -24.50 24.43 8.54
N GLN A 282 -25.31 25.08 7.69
CA GLN A 282 -24.82 26.11 6.77
C GLN A 282 -24.18 27.30 7.49
N GLN A 283 -24.63 27.62 8.70
CA GLN A 283 -24.04 28.71 9.47
C GLN A 283 -22.58 28.42 9.84
N VAL A 284 -22.26 27.17 10.20
CA VAL A 284 -20.88 26.75 10.47
C VAL A 284 -20.01 26.94 9.24
N VAL A 285 -20.47 26.43 8.08
CA VAL A 285 -19.73 26.56 6.82
C VAL A 285 -19.47 28.03 6.49
N ARG A 286 -20.48 28.91 6.66
CA ARG A 286 -20.34 30.35 6.43
C ARG A 286 -19.34 30.99 7.38
N SER A 287 -19.41 30.70 8.68
CA SER A 287 -18.48 31.27 9.65
C SER A 287 -17.03 30.81 9.42
N CYS A 288 -16.81 29.55 9.04
CA CYS A 288 -15.48 29.05 8.68
C CYS A 288 -14.98 29.67 7.37
N PHE A 289 -15.86 29.82 6.38
CA PHE A 289 -15.56 30.52 5.14
C PHE A 289 -15.13 31.97 5.41
N ASP A 290 -15.93 32.72 6.16
CA ASP A 290 -15.66 34.11 6.53
C ASP A 290 -14.32 34.27 7.27
N LEU A 291 -14.01 33.32 8.16
CA LEU A 291 -12.71 33.25 8.84
C LEU A 291 -11.57 33.06 7.83
N CYS A 292 -11.62 32.04 6.97
CA CYS A 292 -10.55 31.73 6.01
C CYS A 292 -10.31 32.87 5.00
N VAL A 293 -11.33 33.66 4.66
CA VAL A 293 -11.21 34.80 3.73
C VAL A 293 -10.95 36.13 4.43
N SER A 294 -10.79 36.15 5.75
CA SER A 294 -10.50 37.35 6.54
C SER A 294 -9.05 37.81 6.40
N ASP A 295 -8.81 39.11 6.61
CA ASP A 295 -7.44 39.65 6.64
C ASP A 295 -6.67 39.20 7.88
N GLU A 296 -7.38 38.96 8.99
CA GLU A 296 -6.84 38.46 10.25
C GLU A 296 -6.26 37.04 10.06
N PHE A 297 -6.99 36.15 9.39
CA PHE A 297 -6.50 34.80 9.09
C PHE A 297 -5.26 34.81 8.20
N ASN A 298 -5.21 35.72 7.21
CA ASN A 298 -4.01 35.88 6.39
C ASN A 298 -2.82 36.44 7.19
N ALA A 299 -3.06 37.34 8.15
CA ALA A 299 -2.01 37.83 9.04
C ALA A 299 -1.42 36.71 9.91
N PHE A 300 -2.28 35.82 10.44
CA PHE A 300 -1.85 34.63 11.18
C PHE A 300 -0.99 33.69 10.32
N LEU A 301 -1.35 33.47 9.05
CA LEU A 301 -0.54 32.68 8.13
C LEU A 301 0.83 33.32 7.84
N ILE A 302 0.88 34.64 7.69
CA ILE A 302 2.14 35.37 7.50
C ILE A 302 3.04 35.22 8.74
N GLU A 303 2.48 35.33 9.94
CA GLU A 303 3.19 35.17 11.21
C GLU A 303 3.67 33.72 11.42
N ALA A 304 2.79 32.74 11.19
CA ALA A 304 3.12 31.31 11.28
C ALA A 304 4.26 30.93 10.32
N PHE A 305 4.24 31.42 9.08
CA PHE A 305 5.32 31.23 8.14
C PHE A 305 6.62 31.86 8.64
N SER A 306 6.57 33.10 9.14
CA SER A 306 7.74 33.84 9.61
C SER A 306 8.38 33.23 10.87
N THR A 307 7.57 32.56 11.69
CA THR A 307 8.01 31.84 12.91
C THR A 307 8.29 30.35 12.66
N ASN A 308 8.09 29.85 11.44
CA ASN A 308 8.21 28.43 11.07
C ASN A 308 7.30 27.51 11.92
N ASP A 309 6.09 27.98 12.24
CA ASP A 309 5.08 27.23 12.99
C ASP A 309 4.32 26.25 12.08
N ARG A 310 4.95 25.11 11.80
CA ARG A 310 4.41 24.07 10.91
C ARG A 310 3.08 23.48 11.40
N PHE A 311 2.87 23.42 12.72
CA PHE A 311 1.65 22.91 13.32
C PHE A 311 0.43 23.75 12.92
N VAL A 312 0.50 25.09 13.05
CA VAL A 312 -0.58 25.99 12.61
C VAL A 312 -0.81 25.90 11.11
N LEU A 313 0.26 25.87 10.33
CA LEU A 313 0.17 25.77 8.88
C LEU A 313 -0.53 24.47 8.45
N GLY A 314 -0.26 23.34 9.11
CA GLY A 314 -0.96 22.07 8.90
C GLY A 314 -2.44 22.14 9.27
N CYS A 315 -2.76 22.65 10.46
CA CYS A 315 -4.14 22.86 10.92
C CYS A 315 -4.95 23.73 9.94
N PHE A 316 -4.38 24.85 9.50
CA PHE A 316 -5.04 25.77 8.58
C PHE A 316 -5.15 25.23 7.15
N SER A 317 -4.16 24.46 6.69
CA SER A 317 -4.27 23.75 5.42
C SER A 317 -5.46 22.78 5.45
N ASN A 318 -5.58 21.96 6.51
CA ASN A 318 -6.69 21.02 6.65
C ASN A 318 -8.05 21.74 6.76
N LEU A 319 -8.12 22.84 7.50
CA LEU A 319 -9.33 23.67 7.61
C LEU A 319 -9.77 24.21 6.25
N VAL A 320 -8.86 24.78 5.46
CA VAL A 320 -9.17 25.34 4.13
C VAL A 320 -9.65 24.25 3.17
N ILE A 321 -9.00 23.08 3.17
CA ILE A 321 -9.43 21.91 2.39
C ILE A 321 -10.87 21.54 2.76
N ALA A 322 -11.16 21.39 4.05
CA ALA A 322 -12.47 21.01 4.53
C ALA A 322 -13.55 22.05 4.20
N VAL A 323 -13.24 23.35 4.29
CA VAL A 323 -14.17 24.43 3.90
C VAL A 323 -14.49 24.35 2.41
N ILE A 324 -13.48 24.22 1.55
CA ILE A 324 -13.70 24.13 0.09
C ILE A 324 -14.57 22.91 -0.25
N ASP A 325 -14.31 21.77 0.39
CA ASP A 325 -15.07 20.54 0.16
C ASP A 325 -16.53 20.65 0.63
N ALA A 326 -16.77 21.36 1.74
CA ALA A 326 -18.12 21.58 2.28
C ALA A 326 -18.99 22.54 1.44
N LEU A 327 -18.38 23.43 0.66
CA LEU A 327 -19.12 24.46 -0.09
C LEU A 327 -19.84 23.90 -1.33
N ASP A 328 -20.96 24.55 -1.66
CA ASP A 328 -21.61 24.46 -2.97
C ASP A 328 -21.29 25.73 -3.76
N PHE A 329 -20.47 25.62 -4.79
CA PHE A 329 -20.14 26.74 -5.66
C PHE A 329 -19.93 26.29 -7.11
N THR A 330 -19.92 27.27 -8.00
CA THR A 330 -19.53 27.09 -9.40
C THR A 330 -18.45 28.08 -9.77
N LEU A 331 -17.60 27.73 -10.74
CA LEU A 331 -16.58 28.64 -11.28
C LEU A 331 -17.10 29.57 -12.38
N LEU A 332 -18.39 29.50 -12.69
CA LEU A 332 -19.07 30.44 -13.58
C LEU A 332 -19.40 31.73 -12.81
N GLU A 333 -18.64 32.79 -13.07
CA GLU A 333 -18.71 34.09 -12.36
C GLU A 333 -18.50 33.99 -10.83
N PRO A 334 -17.30 33.55 -10.38
CA PRO A 334 -17.05 33.31 -8.97
C PRO A 334 -17.02 34.61 -8.17
N GLN A 335 -17.59 34.58 -6.97
CA GLN A 335 -17.53 35.72 -6.05
C GLN A 335 -16.08 36.00 -5.62
N PRO A 336 -15.68 37.27 -5.37
CA PRO A 336 -14.30 37.61 -5.02
C PRO A 336 -13.75 36.86 -3.79
N GLN A 337 -14.60 36.60 -2.79
CA GLN A 337 -14.22 35.85 -1.59
C GLN A 337 -13.92 34.38 -1.89
N LEU A 338 -14.67 33.75 -2.81
CA LEU A 338 -14.41 32.39 -3.25
C LEU A 338 -13.07 32.31 -3.99
N ILE A 339 -12.76 33.31 -4.84
CA ILE A 339 -11.45 33.40 -5.50
C ILE A 339 -10.35 33.49 -4.45
N ARG A 340 -10.52 34.31 -3.41
CA ARG A 340 -9.55 34.42 -2.31
C ARG A 340 -9.30 33.09 -1.61
N LEU A 341 -10.35 32.31 -1.34
CA LEU A 341 -10.23 30.98 -0.73
C LEU A 341 -9.52 29.98 -1.64
N LEU A 342 -9.85 29.95 -2.93
CA LEU A 342 -9.19 29.06 -3.88
C LEU A 342 -7.71 29.44 -4.08
N MET A 343 -7.39 30.73 -4.10
CA MET A 343 -6.00 31.21 -4.13
C MET A 343 -5.24 30.81 -2.86
N LEU A 344 -5.91 30.78 -1.71
CA LEU A 344 -5.31 30.29 -0.49
C LEU A 344 -4.95 28.79 -0.57
N ALA A 345 -5.81 27.97 -1.17
CA ALA A 345 -5.48 26.56 -1.45
C ALA A 345 -4.30 26.42 -2.43
N VAL A 346 -4.21 27.28 -3.44
CA VAL A 346 -3.04 27.38 -4.33
C VAL A 346 -1.77 27.73 -3.54
N HIS A 347 -1.83 28.67 -2.60
CA HIS A 347 -0.68 28.99 -1.74
C HIS A 347 -0.26 27.81 -0.84
N PHE A 348 -1.21 26.99 -0.36
CA PHE A 348 -0.88 25.77 0.37
C PHE A 348 -0.21 24.69 -0.50
N LEU A 349 -0.44 24.67 -1.82
CA LEU A 349 0.30 23.78 -2.72
C LEU A 349 1.77 24.15 -2.84
N GLU A 350 2.12 25.44 -2.83
CA GLU A 350 3.51 25.91 -2.93
C GLU A 350 4.19 26.11 -1.58
N LEU A 351 3.42 26.12 -0.49
CA LEU A 351 3.91 26.32 0.88
C LEU A 351 5.11 25.41 1.23
N PRO A 352 5.09 24.08 0.99
CA PRO A 352 6.23 23.24 1.35
C PRO A 352 7.52 23.68 0.66
N TYR A 353 7.42 24.08 -0.60
CA TYR A 353 8.53 24.60 -1.38
C TYR A 353 8.97 26.00 -0.92
N CYS A 354 8.07 26.87 -0.49
CA CYS A 354 8.44 28.15 0.12
C CYS A 354 9.14 27.96 1.47
N MET A 355 8.71 26.99 2.28
CA MET A 355 9.28 26.69 3.60
C MET A 355 10.73 26.19 3.54
N VAL A 356 11.07 25.45 2.48
CA VAL A 356 12.44 25.04 2.13
C VAL A 356 13.38 26.26 2.14
N PHE A 357 12.93 27.41 1.62
CA PHE A 357 13.71 28.65 1.52
C PHE A 357 13.35 29.71 2.58
N ALA A 358 12.64 29.34 3.65
CA ALA A 358 12.22 30.30 4.68
C ALA A 358 13.39 31.07 5.33
N GLY A 359 14.57 30.46 5.44
CA GLY A 359 15.79 31.11 5.95
C GLY A 359 16.33 32.25 5.07
N PHE A 360 15.90 32.34 3.81
CA PHE A 360 16.26 33.41 2.87
C PHE A 360 15.22 34.55 2.85
N ASN A 361 14.20 34.49 3.70
CA ASN A 361 13.17 35.51 3.77
C ASN A 361 13.75 36.83 4.31
N GLN A 362 13.65 37.92 3.54
CA GLN A 362 14.10 39.26 3.95
C GLN A 362 13.00 40.07 4.67
N GLY A 363 11.88 39.44 5.02
CA GLY A 363 10.71 40.08 5.62
C GLY A 363 9.68 40.50 4.57
N ASP A 364 8.90 41.54 4.87
CA ASP A 364 7.81 42.03 4.00
C ASP A 364 8.35 42.97 2.89
N GLU A 365 9.38 42.50 2.18
CA GLU A 365 9.97 43.17 1.02
C GLU A 365 9.35 42.69 -0.31
N PRO A 366 9.45 43.47 -1.41
CA PRO A 366 9.00 43.05 -2.73
C PRO A 366 9.62 41.70 -3.15
N ASN A 367 8.78 40.74 -3.54
CA ASN A 367 9.16 39.37 -3.89
C ASN A 367 9.67 38.55 -2.69
N THR A 368 9.03 38.71 -1.52
CA THR A 368 9.23 37.80 -0.38
C THR A 368 8.83 36.37 -0.72
N ILE A 369 9.52 35.37 -0.14
CA ILE A 369 9.25 33.93 -0.33
C ILE A 369 7.95 33.47 0.36
N ASN A 370 7.41 34.28 1.28
CA ASN A 370 6.18 33.97 1.99
C ASN A 370 4.97 34.07 1.04
N CYS A 371 4.40 32.92 0.66
CA CYS A 371 3.27 32.81 -0.26
C CYS A 371 1.99 33.50 0.21
N PHE A 372 1.88 33.87 1.50
CA PHE A 372 0.72 34.57 2.04
C PHE A 372 0.90 36.10 2.06
N SER A 373 2.08 36.63 1.75
CA SER A 373 2.32 38.07 1.67
C SER A 373 1.78 38.64 0.36
N ARG A 374 1.27 39.88 0.42
CA ARG A 374 0.87 40.67 -0.77
C ARG A 374 2.04 40.99 -1.72
N TYR A 375 3.28 40.89 -1.23
CA TYR A 375 4.48 41.14 -2.02
C TYR A 375 5.01 39.87 -2.70
N TYR A 376 4.34 38.73 -2.50
CA TYR A 376 4.68 37.47 -3.13
C TYR A 376 4.48 37.53 -4.66
N ASN A 377 5.48 37.07 -5.40
CA ASN A 377 5.39 36.88 -6.84
C ASN A 377 6.19 35.65 -7.24
N ARG A 378 5.51 34.51 -7.43
CA ARG A 378 6.16 33.23 -7.72
C ARG A 378 7.05 33.25 -8.97
N MET A 379 6.67 34.00 -10.00
CA MET A 379 7.41 34.01 -11.27
C MET A 379 8.72 34.79 -11.16
N VAL A 380 8.71 35.91 -10.44
CA VAL A 380 9.94 36.65 -10.13
C VAL A 380 10.81 35.85 -9.17
N LEU A 381 10.22 35.25 -8.14
CA LEU A 381 10.90 34.38 -7.20
C LEU A 381 11.56 33.19 -7.88
N ARG A 382 10.90 32.58 -8.87
CA ARG A 382 11.46 31.45 -9.64
C ARG A 382 12.83 31.79 -10.22
N GLU A 383 12.98 32.97 -10.82
CA GLU A 383 14.26 33.41 -11.38
C GLU A 383 15.29 33.73 -10.30
N GLN A 384 14.87 34.29 -9.16
CA GLN A 384 15.73 34.55 -8.01
C GLN A 384 16.22 33.24 -7.36
N ILE A 385 15.33 32.28 -7.12
CA ILE A 385 15.65 30.97 -6.53
C ILE A 385 16.61 30.21 -7.43
N ALA A 386 16.46 30.27 -8.75
CA ALA A 386 17.42 29.68 -9.67
C ALA A 386 18.86 30.20 -9.45
N GLN A 387 19.02 31.46 -9.05
CA GLN A 387 20.33 32.05 -8.69
C GLN A 387 20.75 31.69 -7.26
N VAL A 388 19.82 31.72 -6.30
CA VAL A 388 20.08 31.37 -4.89
C VAL A 388 20.55 29.93 -4.75
N VAL A 389 19.87 28.98 -5.39
CA VAL A 389 20.20 27.55 -5.32
C VAL A 389 21.60 27.27 -5.86
N ALA A 390 22.06 28.05 -6.83
CA ALA A 390 23.42 27.92 -7.37
C ALA A 390 24.52 28.36 -6.39
N ALA A 391 24.17 29.15 -5.37
CA ALA A 391 25.13 29.76 -4.43
C ALA A 391 24.93 29.32 -2.96
N CYS A 392 23.78 28.74 -2.60
CA CYS A 392 23.46 28.37 -1.23
C CYS A 392 24.14 27.07 -0.78
N ASN A 393 24.45 26.95 0.50
CA ASN A 393 24.83 25.68 1.10
C ASN A 393 23.56 24.85 1.32
N PRO A 394 23.48 23.59 0.86
CA PRO A 394 22.31 22.74 1.07
C PRO A 394 21.91 22.55 2.53
N ALA A 395 22.84 22.71 3.48
CA ALA A 395 22.55 22.65 4.92
C ALA A 395 21.70 23.84 5.43
N ASP A 396 21.61 24.92 4.65
CA ASP A 396 20.85 26.14 5.01
C ASP A 396 19.36 26.02 4.60
N ILE A 397 18.96 24.90 4.01
CA ILE A 397 17.63 24.64 3.47
C ILE A 397 16.85 23.74 4.43
N ASN A 398 15.55 24.02 4.60
CA ASN A 398 14.67 23.19 5.41
C ASN A 398 14.17 21.96 4.62
N PRO A 399 14.11 20.76 5.23
CA PRO A 399 13.51 19.60 4.57
C PRO A 399 11.99 19.73 4.47
N ILE A 400 11.45 19.13 3.42
CA ILE A 400 10.02 18.85 3.26
C ILE A 400 9.69 17.61 4.11
N ASP A 401 8.61 17.69 4.88
CA ASP A 401 8.12 16.58 5.71
C ASP A 401 6.97 15.82 5.02
N GLU A 402 6.72 14.60 5.50
CA GLU A 402 5.69 13.71 4.96
C GLU A 402 4.27 14.28 5.17
N GLU A 403 4.04 14.97 6.28
CA GLU A 403 2.73 15.52 6.66
C GLU A 403 2.29 16.66 5.72
N THR A 404 3.17 17.59 5.41
CA THR A 404 2.94 18.65 4.42
C THR A 404 2.70 18.08 3.02
N THR A 405 3.39 16.99 2.66
CA THR A 405 3.15 16.27 1.39
C THR A 405 1.76 15.63 1.36
N LEU A 406 1.28 15.08 2.49
CA LEU A 406 -0.08 14.55 2.60
C LEU A 406 -1.15 15.64 2.41
N HIS A 407 -0.95 16.84 2.97
CA HIS A 407 -1.86 17.97 2.75
C HIS A 407 -1.87 18.45 1.30
N VAL A 408 -0.72 18.45 0.63
CA VAL A 408 -0.63 18.76 -0.81
C VAL A 408 -1.43 17.76 -1.63
N ARG A 409 -1.26 16.45 -1.39
CA ARG A 409 -2.04 15.41 -2.08
C ARG A 409 -3.55 15.63 -1.94
N ARG A 410 -4.02 15.91 -0.71
CA ARG A 410 -5.44 16.20 -0.46
C ARG A 410 -5.90 17.45 -1.21
N THR A 411 -5.10 18.51 -1.20
CA THR A 411 -5.39 19.77 -1.92
C THR A 411 -5.45 19.56 -3.43
N VAL A 412 -4.49 18.82 -4.01
CA VAL A 412 -4.48 18.45 -5.44
C VAL A 412 -5.74 17.66 -5.79
N SER A 413 -6.06 16.62 -5.02
CA SER A 413 -7.26 15.80 -5.25
C SER A 413 -8.53 16.65 -5.22
N LEU A 414 -8.66 17.56 -4.26
CA LEU A 414 -9.80 18.46 -4.13
C LEU A 414 -9.93 19.40 -5.34
N LEU A 415 -8.83 20.06 -5.72
CA LEU A 415 -8.82 20.98 -6.86
C LEU A 415 -9.12 20.25 -8.17
N LEU A 416 -8.57 19.04 -8.36
CA LEU A 416 -8.91 18.20 -9.50
C LEU A 416 -10.40 17.88 -9.54
N ASN A 417 -11.00 17.47 -8.42
CA ASN A 417 -12.44 17.19 -8.35
C ASN A 417 -13.29 18.42 -8.72
N VAL A 418 -12.96 19.59 -8.16
CA VAL A 418 -13.63 20.86 -8.47
C VAL A 418 -13.49 21.21 -9.96
N LEU A 419 -12.27 21.14 -10.51
CA LEU A 419 -12.01 21.55 -11.88
C LEU A 419 -12.55 20.56 -12.92
N TYR A 420 -12.61 19.25 -12.61
CA TYR A 420 -13.21 18.24 -13.49
C TYR A 420 -14.74 18.31 -13.52
N ALA A 421 -15.38 18.75 -12.44
CA ALA A 421 -16.82 18.97 -12.41
C ALA A 421 -17.27 20.17 -13.28
N GLU A 422 -16.35 21.09 -13.56
CA GLU A 422 -16.60 22.31 -14.32
C GLU A 422 -16.36 22.14 -15.84
N SER A 423 -16.95 23.04 -16.63
CA SER A 423 -16.70 23.06 -18.08
C SER A 423 -15.26 23.51 -18.37
N PRO A 424 -14.50 22.82 -19.25
CA PRO A 424 -13.15 23.24 -19.61
C PRO A 424 -13.10 24.60 -20.34
N ASN A 425 -14.24 25.11 -20.82
CA ASN A 425 -14.33 26.42 -21.45
C ASN A 425 -14.59 27.56 -20.46
N CYS A 426 -14.83 27.25 -19.17
CA CYS A 426 -15.05 28.23 -18.13
C CYS A 426 -13.77 29.05 -17.88
N GLN A 427 -13.88 30.39 -17.85
CA GLN A 427 -12.72 31.26 -17.64
C GLN A 427 -12.08 31.04 -16.27
N GLY A 428 -12.88 30.86 -15.20
CA GLY A 428 -12.35 30.57 -13.86
C GLY A 428 -11.53 29.27 -13.80
N THR A 429 -11.96 28.22 -14.51
CA THR A 429 -11.21 26.96 -14.65
C THR A 429 -9.88 27.19 -15.38
N LYS A 430 -9.88 28.00 -16.45
CA LYS A 430 -8.66 28.34 -17.19
C LYS A 430 -7.67 29.16 -16.34
N ASP A 431 -8.17 30.16 -15.62
CA ASP A 431 -7.35 31.01 -14.75
C ASP A 431 -6.70 30.17 -13.64
N MET A 432 -7.46 29.23 -13.04
CA MET A 432 -6.93 28.30 -12.05
C MET A 432 -5.89 27.33 -12.64
N CYS A 433 -6.15 26.75 -13.81
CA CYS A 433 -5.17 25.91 -14.49
C CYS A 433 -3.89 26.68 -14.86
N ALA A 434 -4.00 27.97 -15.20
CA ALA A 434 -2.84 28.82 -15.42
C ALA A 434 -2.04 28.98 -14.12
N GLN A 435 -2.69 29.28 -12.99
CA GLN A 435 -2.03 29.35 -11.68
C GLN A 435 -1.31 28.04 -11.31
N LEU A 436 -1.96 26.89 -11.51
CA LEU A 436 -1.37 25.58 -11.25
C LEU A 436 -0.16 25.29 -12.16
N LEU A 437 -0.20 25.72 -13.43
CA LEU A 437 0.94 25.61 -14.33
C LEU A 437 2.13 26.46 -13.85
N GLU A 438 1.88 27.65 -13.29
CA GLU A 438 2.95 28.46 -12.70
C GLU A 438 3.57 27.79 -11.47
N ILE A 439 2.79 27.08 -10.64
CA ILE A 439 3.31 26.28 -9.52
C ILE A 439 4.21 25.16 -10.05
N VAL A 440 3.74 24.39 -11.04
CA VAL A 440 4.54 23.33 -11.69
C VAL A 440 5.88 23.89 -12.18
N LEU A 441 5.88 25.08 -12.79
CA LEU A 441 7.10 25.75 -13.23
C LEU A 441 7.99 26.17 -12.04
N PHE A 442 7.39 26.70 -10.98
CA PHE A 442 8.08 27.22 -9.80
C PHE A 442 8.81 26.13 -9.01
N ILE A 443 8.11 25.04 -8.68
CA ILE A 443 8.63 23.96 -7.84
C ILE A 443 9.62 23.05 -8.56
N ALA A 444 9.72 23.16 -9.90
CA ALA A 444 10.60 22.33 -10.71
C ALA A 444 12.09 22.54 -10.43
N ILE A 445 12.46 23.70 -9.87
CA ILE A 445 13.83 23.98 -9.45
C ILE A 445 14.12 23.14 -8.21
N ARG A 446 15.09 22.23 -8.32
CA ARG A 446 15.48 21.38 -7.21
C ARG A 446 16.15 22.21 -6.10
N PRO A 447 15.69 22.13 -4.84
CA PRO A 447 16.41 22.75 -3.74
C PRO A 447 17.78 22.07 -3.52
N GLY A 448 18.76 22.81 -3.00
CA GLY A 448 20.17 22.44 -2.93
C GLY A 448 20.46 20.98 -2.54
N VAL A 449 21.56 20.45 -3.09
CA VAL A 449 21.72 19.01 -3.28
C VAL A 449 22.67 18.38 -2.25
N THR A 450 22.15 17.58 -1.30
CA THR A 450 22.96 16.79 -0.34
C THR A 450 23.08 15.29 -0.70
N GLY A 451 22.16 14.74 -1.50
CA GLY A 451 22.13 13.33 -1.90
C GLY A 451 20.78 12.90 -2.49
N GLU A 452 20.64 11.63 -2.90
CA GLU A 452 19.36 11.06 -3.40
C GLU A 452 18.38 10.76 -2.26
N ALA A 453 18.86 10.37 -1.07
CA ALA A 453 18.01 10.05 0.08
C ALA A 453 17.34 11.30 0.69
N ASP A 454 18.03 12.44 0.64
CA ASP A 454 17.56 13.70 1.24
C ASP A 454 16.49 14.42 0.39
N ASN A 455 16.24 13.95 -0.84
CA ASN A 455 15.29 14.54 -1.79
C ASN A 455 14.03 13.68 -2.03
N ALA A 456 13.88 12.54 -1.36
CA ALA A 456 12.76 11.64 -1.60
C ALA A 456 11.40 12.34 -1.38
N GLU A 457 11.24 13.06 -0.27
CA GLU A 457 10.00 13.79 0.01
C GLU A 457 9.77 14.96 -0.94
N TYR A 458 10.83 15.62 -1.39
CA TYR A 458 10.71 16.64 -2.43
C TYR A 458 10.25 16.04 -3.77
N GLU A 459 10.77 14.89 -4.17
CA GLU A 459 10.31 14.22 -5.40
C GLU A 459 8.87 13.68 -5.27
N ASN A 460 8.50 13.18 -4.09
CA ASN A 460 7.12 12.79 -3.79
C ASN A 460 6.21 14.01 -3.95
N TYR A 461 6.52 15.11 -3.26
CA TYR A 461 5.80 16.38 -3.35
C TYR A 461 5.66 16.88 -4.80
N VAL A 462 6.75 16.93 -5.57
CA VAL A 462 6.70 17.37 -6.98
C VAL A 462 5.82 16.45 -7.82
N THR A 463 5.88 15.14 -7.59
CA THR A 463 5.04 14.16 -8.28
C THR A 463 3.56 14.39 -7.99
N GLU A 464 3.19 14.58 -6.72
CA GLU A 464 1.81 14.89 -6.31
C GLU A 464 1.30 16.18 -6.97
N VAL A 465 2.12 17.23 -7.05
CA VAL A 465 1.71 18.46 -7.76
C VAL A 465 1.63 18.23 -9.27
N TYR A 466 2.54 17.46 -9.87
CA TYR A 466 2.57 17.21 -11.31
C TYR A 466 1.36 16.40 -11.82
N ASP A 467 0.62 15.73 -10.93
CA ASP A 467 -0.63 15.05 -11.27
C ASP A 467 -1.72 16.00 -11.81
N VAL A 468 -1.57 17.32 -11.65
CA VAL A 468 -2.46 18.31 -12.28
C VAL A 468 -2.20 18.51 -13.79
N MET A 469 -1.04 18.07 -14.31
CA MET A 469 -0.62 18.33 -15.69
C MET A 469 -1.57 17.78 -16.77
N PRO A 470 -2.13 16.55 -16.67
CA PRO A 470 -3.10 16.06 -17.64
C PRO A 470 -4.38 16.91 -17.71
N LEU A 471 -4.85 17.44 -16.58
CA LEU A 471 -5.99 18.36 -16.55
C LEU A 471 -5.63 19.70 -17.19
N ILE A 472 -4.47 20.28 -16.84
CA ILE A 472 -3.99 21.54 -17.43
C ILE A 472 -3.92 21.42 -18.95
N ALA A 473 -3.29 20.36 -19.47
CA ALA A 473 -3.17 20.12 -20.91
C ALA A 473 -4.53 19.95 -21.61
N LYS A 474 -5.55 19.45 -20.89
CA LYS A 474 -6.92 19.30 -21.38
C LYS A 474 -7.68 20.64 -21.42
N VAL A 475 -7.54 21.48 -20.38
CA VAL A 475 -8.29 22.74 -20.21
C VAL A 475 -7.67 23.87 -21.03
N LEU A 476 -6.36 24.07 -20.92
CA LEU A 476 -5.62 25.14 -21.60
C LEU A 476 -5.24 24.79 -23.04
N GLN A 477 -5.56 23.59 -23.52
CA GLN A 477 -5.14 23.04 -24.82
C GLN A 477 -3.64 22.72 -24.90
N THR A 478 -3.36 21.60 -25.55
CA THR A 478 -2.02 20.98 -25.66
C THR A 478 -0.96 21.91 -26.26
N ASP A 479 -1.29 22.65 -27.32
CA ASP A 479 -0.34 23.53 -28.01
C ASP A 479 -0.01 24.78 -27.18
N GLU A 480 -1.01 25.41 -26.56
CA GLU A 480 -0.83 26.63 -25.75
C GLU A 480 0.03 26.35 -24.51
N VAL A 481 -0.21 25.23 -23.83
CA VAL A 481 0.59 24.79 -22.68
C VAL A 481 2.03 24.54 -23.08
N PHE A 482 2.25 23.80 -24.17
CA PHE A 482 3.60 23.49 -24.64
C PHE A 482 4.39 24.75 -25.01
N GLU A 483 3.80 25.68 -25.77
CA GLU A 483 4.45 26.95 -26.15
C GLU A 483 4.74 27.83 -24.92
N THR A 484 3.81 27.88 -23.96
CA THR A 484 3.99 28.63 -22.71
C THR A 484 5.14 28.06 -21.90
N VAL A 485 5.16 26.74 -21.69
CA VAL A 485 6.22 26.05 -20.97
C VAL A 485 7.55 26.25 -21.67
N LYS A 486 7.64 26.04 -22.99
CA LYS A 486 8.87 26.22 -23.77
C LYS A 486 9.43 27.64 -23.61
N LYS A 487 8.56 28.65 -23.76
CA LYS A 487 8.92 30.07 -23.60
C LYS A 487 9.48 30.38 -22.22
N LEU A 488 8.86 29.83 -21.16
CA LEU A 488 9.24 30.07 -19.77
C LEU A 488 10.37 29.15 -19.25
N THR A 489 10.85 28.22 -20.08
CA THR A 489 11.90 27.25 -19.71
C THR A 489 13.09 27.37 -20.66
N ILE A 490 13.09 26.60 -21.75
CA ILE A 490 14.21 26.46 -22.67
C ILE A 490 14.54 27.77 -23.39
N ASP A 491 13.55 28.61 -23.69
CA ASP A 491 13.78 29.91 -24.34
C ASP A 491 14.14 31.03 -23.33
N ASN A 492 14.03 30.77 -22.02
CA ASN A 492 14.43 31.73 -20.99
C ASN A 492 15.93 31.61 -20.71
N GLY A 493 16.69 32.61 -21.16
CA GLY A 493 18.16 32.63 -21.04
C GLY A 493 18.69 32.55 -19.60
N THR A 494 17.94 33.02 -18.60
CA THR A 494 18.33 32.92 -17.19
C THR A 494 18.34 31.47 -16.71
N LEU A 495 17.36 30.67 -17.13
CA LEU A 495 17.22 29.26 -16.72
C LEU A 495 18.08 28.34 -17.60
N ALA A 496 18.05 28.54 -18.91
CA ALA A 496 18.84 27.73 -19.84
C ALA A 496 20.36 27.91 -19.66
N GLY A 497 20.81 28.97 -18.97
CA GLY A 497 22.21 29.29 -18.75
C GLY A 497 22.91 28.49 -17.62
N SER A 498 22.19 27.66 -16.85
CA SER A 498 22.78 26.89 -15.73
C SER A 498 22.27 25.44 -15.68
N HIS A 499 23.04 24.53 -15.07
CA HIS A 499 22.58 23.15 -14.86
C HIS A 499 21.33 23.08 -13.96
N HIS A 500 21.22 23.96 -12.96
CA HIS A 500 20.02 24.07 -12.09
C HIS A 500 18.77 24.42 -12.88
N GLY A 501 18.86 25.45 -13.74
CA GLY A 501 17.73 25.84 -14.57
C GLY A 501 17.41 24.82 -15.66
N LEU A 502 18.42 24.22 -16.30
CA LEU A 502 18.20 23.17 -17.30
C LEU A 502 17.53 21.92 -16.74
N ASP A 503 17.90 21.48 -15.52
CA ASP A 503 17.21 20.40 -14.81
C ASP A 503 15.71 20.71 -14.66
N ALA A 504 15.38 21.88 -14.11
CA ALA A 504 14.00 22.33 -13.97
C ALA A 504 13.26 22.40 -15.33
N CYS A 505 13.93 22.91 -16.36
CA CYS A 505 13.39 22.96 -17.71
C CYS A 505 13.03 21.56 -18.22
N PHE A 506 13.95 20.60 -18.13
CA PHE A 506 13.69 19.23 -18.60
C PHE A 506 12.57 18.56 -17.81
N ARG A 507 12.50 18.75 -16.49
CA ARG A 507 11.41 18.17 -15.66
C ARG A 507 10.03 18.65 -16.12
N VAL A 508 9.85 19.96 -16.29
CA VAL A 508 8.55 20.53 -16.70
C VAL A 508 8.21 20.17 -18.14
N VAL A 509 9.18 20.23 -19.06
CA VAL A 509 8.96 19.84 -20.45
C VAL A 509 8.63 18.35 -20.55
N SER A 510 9.28 17.48 -19.76
CA SER A 510 8.99 16.05 -19.71
C SER A 510 7.56 15.78 -19.24
N ALA A 511 7.16 16.40 -18.13
CA ALA A 511 5.79 16.28 -17.62
C ALA A 511 4.75 16.79 -18.62
N THR A 512 5.04 17.91 -19.28
CA THR A 512 4.21 18.46 -20.37
C THR A 512 4.08 17.46 -21.51
N VAL A 513 5.19 16.93 -22.04
CA VAL A 513 5.20 15.96 -23.15
C VAL A 513 4.47 14.67 -22.79
N ALA A 514 4.64 14.17 -21.57
CA ALA A 514 3.93 12.98 -21.09
C ALA A 514 2.40 13.19 -21.02
N ALA A 515 1.96 14.42 -20.74
CA ALA A 515 0.56 14.82 -20.64
C ALA A 515 -0.09 15.20 -21.99
N LEU A 516 0.68 15.40 -23.07
CA LEU A 516 0.12 15.81 -24.38
C LEU A 516 -0.84 14.75 -24.94
N ASP A 517 -2.00 15.20 -25.45
CA ASP A 517 -2.84 14.38 -26.32
C ASP A 517 -2.20 14.29 -27.70
N MET A 518 -1.46 13.21 -27.94
CA MET A 518 -0.72 12.99 -29.19
C MET A 518 -1.62 12.97 -30.44
N ARG A 519 -2.93 12.78 -30.31
CA ARG A 519 -3.88 12.88 -31.44
C ARG A 519 -4.10 14.33 -31.89
N LYS A 520 -3.85 15.30 -31.01
CA LYS A 520 -4.04 16.73 -31.22
C LYS A 520 -2.73 17.50 -31.32
N ALA A 521 -1.59 16.86 -31.04
CA ALA A 521 -0.28 17.49 -31.10
C ALA A 521 0.02 18.01 -32.53
N SER A 522 0.32 19.31 -32.63
CA SER A 522 0.62 19.94 -33.91
C SER A 522 2.01 19.52 -34.46
N LYS A 523 2.20 19.66 -35.78
CA LYS A 523 3.55 19.52 -36.40
C LYS A 523 4.55 20.52 -35.82
N HIS A 524 4.08 21.66 -35.30
CA HIS A 524 4.90 22.65 -34.64
C HIS A 524 5.51 22.09 -33.34
N ASN A 525 4.71 21.46 -32.49
CA ASN A 525 5.19 20.85 -31.25
C ASN A 525 6.25 19.78 -31.52
N VAL A 526 6.02 18.92 -32.53
CA VAL A 526 6.99 17.88 -32.91
C VAL A 526 8.32 18.50 -33.36
N THR A 527 8.27 19.59 -34.14
CA THR A 527 9.46 20.31 -34.58
C THR A 527 10.20 20.98 -33.41
N ALA A 528 9.46 21.56 -32.47
CA ALA A 528 10.03 22.16 -31.28
C ALA A 528 10.69 21.11 -30.36
N ILE A 529 10.05 19.96 -30.15
CA ILE A 529 10.63 18.82 -29.42
C ILE A 529 11.92 18.35 -30.10
N ALA A 530 11.94 18.25 -31.43
CA ALA A 530 13.16 17.89 -32.16
C ALA A 530 14.30 18.89 -31.92
N SER A 531 14.02 20.20 -31.87
CA SER A 531 15.01 21.23 -31.56
C SER A 531 15.55 21.13 -30.13
N ILE A 532 14.70 20.80 -29.14
CA ILE A 532 15.15 20.56 -27.76
C ILE A 532 16.10 19.34 -27.71
N ILE A 533 15.77 18.26 -28.43
CA ILE A 533 16.62 17.06 -28.52
C ILE A 533 17.97 17.37 -29.18
N GLU A 534 18.00 18.27 -30.17
CA GLU A 534 19.26 18.76 -30.76
C GLU A 534 20.11 19.49 -29.72
N GLY A 535 19.51 20.33 -28.87
CA GLY A 535 20.22 21.00 -27.77
C GLY A 535 20.85 20.03 -26.77
N ILE A 536 20.14 18.95 -26.42
CA ILE A 536 20.62 17.90 -25.48
C ILE A 536 21.89 17.20 -25.98
N GLU A 537 22.14 17.20 -27.29
CA GLU A 537 23.39 16.65 -27.84
C GLU A 537 24.63 17.25 -27.18
N THR A 538 24.62 18.56 -26.98
CA THR A 538 25.77 19.27 -26.41
C THR A 538 26.03 18.86 -24.96
N LEU A 539 24.99 18.45 -24.25
CA LEU A 539 25.07 17.96 -22.87
C LEU A 539 25.63 16.54 -22.82
N LEU A 540 25.04 15.61 -23.58
CA LEU A 540 25.31 14.17 -23.43
C LEU A 540 26.49 13.65 -24.26
N ARG A 541 26.77 14.23 -25.43
CA ARG A 541 27.64 13.59 -26.43
C ARG A 541 29.11 13.59 -25.99
N GLY A 542 29.59 12.42 -25.56
CA GLY A 542 31.00 12.20 -25.22
C GLY A 542 31.41 12.68 -23.82
N ASN A 543 30.45 13.09 -23.01
CA ASN A 543 30.67 13.64 -21.67
C ASN A 543 30.20 12.65 -20.59
N ILE A 544 30.50 12.94 -19.31
CA ILE A 544 30.01 12.24 -18.12
C ILE A 544 29.81 13.30 -17.03
N PRO A 545 28.75 13.22 -16.21
CA PRO A 545 28.56 14.18 -15.12
C PRO A 545 29.74 14.14 -14.14
N THR A 546 30.33 15.31 -13.91
CA THR A 546 31.48 15.52 -13.01
C THR A 546 31.06 15.96 -11.61
N GLY A 547 29.87 16.55 -11.50
CA GLY A 547 29.30 17.03 -10.25
C GLY A 547 27.85 16.58 -10.07
N LEU A 548 27.34 16.73 -8.84
CA LEU A 548 26.02 16.24 -8.47
C LEU A 548 24.88 16.98 -9.21
N MET A 549 24.98 18.30 -9.40
CA MET A 549 23.97 19.04 -10.16
C MET A 549 23.99 18.71 -11.65
N GLU A 550 25.18 18.52 -12.22
CA GLU A 550 25.31 18.05 -13.59
C GLU A 550 24.66 16.66 -13.75
N PHE A 551 24.84 15.76 -12.77
CA PHE A 551 24.17 14.46 -12.75
C PHE A 551 22.63 14.59 -12.78
N TYR A 552 22.02 15.45 -11.96
CA TYR A 552 20.56 15.62 -11.98
C TYR A 552 20.06 16.23 -13.28
N CYS A 553 20.76 17.23 -13.82
CA CYS A 553 20.45 17.78 -15.15
C CYS A 553 20.50 16.69 -16.24
N TRP A 554 21.51 15.83 -16.22
CA TRP A 554 21.62 14.67 -17.10
C TRP A 554 20.46 13.70 -16.91
N GLN A 555 20.14 13.36 -15.67
CA GLN A 555 19.05 12.45 -15.33
C GLN A 555 17.73 12.96 -15.90
N SER A 556 17.40 14.23 -15.68
CA SER A 556 16.18 14.85 -16.21
C SER A 556 16.18 14.93 -17.75
N ALA A 557 17.32 15.20 -18.38
CA ALA A 557 17.44 15.16 -19.84
C ALA A 557 17.20 13.75 -20.40
N ILE A 558 17.75 12.72 -19.76
CA ILE A 558 17.56 11.31 -20.14
C ILE A 558 16.11 10.87 -19.94
N LEU A 559 15.46 11.30 -18.84
CA LEU A 559 14.04 11.03 -18.59
C LEU A 559 13.14 11.73 -19.61
N PHE A 560 13.48 12.95 -20.02
CA PHE A 560 12.81 13.63 -21.13
C PHE A 560 12.92 12.84 -22.44
N LEU A 561 14.12 12.39 -22.83
CA LEU A 561 14.31 11.56 -24.03
C LEU A 561 13.46 10.28 -23.99
N LYS A 562 13.28 9.69 -22.79
CA LYS A 562 12.39 8.55 -22.56
C LYS A 562 10.91 8.94 -22.71
N ASP A 563 10.47 10.07 -22.17
CA ASP A 563 9.05 10.48 -22.19
C ASP A 563 8.58 10.91 -23.59
N VAL A 564 9.50 11.30 -24.47
CA VAL A 564 9.23 11.55 -25.91
C VAL A 564 8.82 10.28 -26.68
N LYS A 565 8.90 9.08 -26.08
CA LYS A 565 8.55 7.79 -26.72
C LYS A 565 7.22 7.75 -27.48
N ARG A 566 6.19 8.51 -27.06
CA ARG A 566 4.91 8.57 -27.78
C ARG A 566 5.00 9.40 -29.05
N VAL A 567 5.83 10.45 -29.06
CA VAL A 567 6.13 11.28 -30.24
C VAL A 567 6.88 10.48 -31.29
N LEU A 568 7.80 9.61 -30.85
CA LEU A 568 8.58 8.72 -31.72
C LEU A 568 7.73 7.70 -32.52
N MET A 569 6.44 7.56 -32.18
CA MET A 569 5.51 6.69 -32.87
C MET A 569 4.76 7.38 -34.02
N LEU A 570 4.89 8.70 -34.15
CA LEU A 570 4.27 9.46 -35.23
C LEU A 570 5.03 9.27 -36.55
N ASP A 571 4.31 9.36 -37.66
CA ASP A 571 4.90 9.34 -39.00
C ASP A 571 5.88 10.52 -39.20
N GLU A 572 6.86 10.37 -40.09
CA GLU A 572 7.88 11.39 -40.42
C GLU A 572 8.86 11.75 -39.28
N THR A 573 8.88 11.01 -38.17
CA THR A 573 9.80 11.27 -37.03
C THR A 573 11.10 10.45 -37.06
N GLU A 574 11.44 9.81 -38.18
CA GLU A 574 12.58 8.89 -38.31
C GLU A 574 13.92 9.50 -37.84
N ILE A 575 14.17 10.77 -38.18
CA ILE A 575 15.38 11.51 -37.77
C ILE A 575 15.41 11.70 -36.26
N VAL A 576 14.26 12.00 -35.65
CA VAL A 576 14.14 12.18 -34.19
C VAL A 576 14.40 10.86 -33.47
N VAL A 577 13.87 9.74 -33.99
CA VAL A 577 14.14 8.40 -33.45
C VAL A 577 15.63 8.07 -33.48
N GLN A 578 16.29 8.27 -34.62
CA GLN A 578 17.74 8.04 -34.74
C GLN A 578 18.54 8.89 -33.75
N ARG A 579 18.12 10.15 -33.57
CA ARG A 579 18.75 11.08 -32.64
C ARG A 579 18.60 10.65 -31.19
N VAL A 580 17.38 10.35 -30.75
CA VAL A 580 17.10 9.90 -29.38
C VAL A 580 17.86 8.61 -29.06
N MET A 581 17.77 7.61 -29.95
CA MET A 581 18.47 6.34 -29.74
C MET A 581 19.98 6.51 -29.77
N GLY A 582 20.52 7.34 -30.66
CA GLY A 582 21.95 7.65 -30.74
C GLY A 582 22.47 8.34 -29.47
N LEU A 583 21.71 9.29 -28.91
CA LEU A 583 22.05 9.98 -27.67
C LEU A 583 22.03 9.03 -26.47
N LEU A 584 20.94 8.27 -26.30
CA LEU A 584 20.80 7.34 -25.17
C LEU A 584 21.85 6.22 -25.22
N CYS A 585 22.01 5.56 -26.36
CA CYS A 585 23.01 4.49 -26.52
C CYS A 585 24.44 5.04 -26.38
N GLY A 586 24.71 6.20 -27.00
CA GLY A 586 26.01 6.87 -26.90
C GLY A 586 26.36 7.19 -25.45
N ALA A 587 25.45 7.84 -24.72
CA ALA A 587 25.65 8.18 -23.30
C ALA A 587 25.88 6.92 -22.44
N TYR A 588 25.12 5.84 -22.68
CA TYR A 588 25.33 4.58 -21.97
C TYR A 588 26.70 3.96 -22.24
N THR A 589 27.13 3.96 -23.51
CA THR A 589 28.45 3.42 -23.84
C THR A 589 29.57 4.21 -23.15
N VAL A 590 29.41 5.53 -23.03
CA VAL A 590 30.39 6.37 -22.33
C VAL A 590 30.36 6.12 -20.82
N ALA A 591 29.17 5.99 -20.20
CA ALA A 591 29.01 5.80 -18.76
C ALA A 591 29.57 4.47 -18.24
N ILE A 592 29.25 3.34 -18.90
CA ILE A 592 29.58 1.98 -18.41
C ILE A 592 31.09 1.68 -18.29
N GLY A 593 31.94 2.49 -18.91
CA GLY A 593 33.41 2.36 -18.85
C GLY A 593 34.06 3.28 -17.81
N ASN A 594 33.27 3.98 -17.00
CA ASN A 594 33.77 4.99 -16.08
C ASN A 594 33.39 4.65 -14.63
N ASP A 595 34.40 4.55 -13.77
CA ASP A 595 34.23 4.16 -12.37
C ASP A 595 33.80 5.35 -11.45
N THR A 596 33.35 6.47 -12.01
CA THR A 596 32.83 7.57 -11.18
C THR A 596 31.48 7.17 -10.55
N PRO A 597 31.22 7.54 -9.29
CA PRO A 597 29.96 7.23 -8.61
C PRO A 597 28.71 7.67 -9.41
N HIS A 598 28.82 8.80 -10.10
CA HIS A 598 27.74 9.40 -10.89
C HIS A 598 27.50 8.63 -12.20
N ALA A 599 28.57 8.12 -12.83
CA ALA A 599 28.45 7.26 -14.00
C ALA A 599 27.73 5.94 -13.65
N THR A 600 28.13 5.29 -12.56
CA THR A 600 27.48 4.04 -12.12
C THR A 600 25.99 4.26 -11.80
N LYS A 601 25.63 5.39 -11.19
CA LYS A 601 24.22 5.72 -10.91
C LYS A 601 23.42 5.98 -12.20
N ILE A 602 23.97 6.75 -13.15
CA ILE A 602 23.25 7.13 -14.36
C ILE A 602 23.04 5.96 -15.32
N GLU A 603 23.90 4.93 -15.28
CA GLU A 603 23.74 3.70 -16.07
C GLU A 603 22.34 3.09 -15.93
N SER A 604 21.84 2.98 -14.70
CA SER A 604 20.51 2.44 -14.42
C SER A 604 19.40 3.22 -15.14
N THR A 605 19.49 4.55 -15.10
CA THR A 605 18.54 5.47 -15.73
C THR A 605 18.61 5.33 -17.25
N LEU A 606 19.82 5.26 -17.82
CA LEU A 606 20.04 5.10 -19.26
C LEU A 606 19.50 3.78 -19.78
N VAL A 607 19.81 2.65 -19.12
CA VAL A 607 19.34 1.33 -19.52
C VAL A 607 17.81 1.26 -19.47
N ASN A 608 17.22 1.76 -18.39
CA ASN A 608 15.76 1.82 -18.27
C ASN A 608 15.14 2.68 -19.38
N SER A 609 15.72 3.86 -19.66
CA SER A 609 15.25 4.74 -20.73
C SER A 609 15.38 4.12 -22.13
N ILE A 610 16.52 3.48 -22.45
CA ILE A 610 16.73 2.76 -23.72
C ILE A 610 15.69 1.66 -23.87
N ALA A 611 15.55 0.80 -22.86
CA ALA A 611 14.60 -0.31 -22.89
C ALA A 611 13.16 0.21 -23.09
N ASN A 612 12.75 1.24 -22.34
CA ASN A 612 11.41 1.81 -22.43
C ASN A 612 11.11 2.37 -23.82
N VAL A 613 12.05 3.11 -24.43
CA VAL A 613 11.91 3.60 -25.80
C VAL A 613 11.81 2.42 -26.78
N CYS A 614 12.66 1.40 -26.64
CA CYS A 614 12.63 0.21 -27.48
C CYS A 614 11.32 -0.61 -27.36
N TYR A 615 10.66 -0.64 -26.20
CA TYR A 615 9.38 -1.34 -26.06
C TYR A 615 8.27 -0.73 -26.92
N HIS A 616 8.35 0.58 -27.18
CA HIS A 616 7.39 1.28 -28.04
C HIS A 616 7.84 1.33 -29.49
N LEU A 617 9.15 1.32 -29.75
CA LEU A 617 9.72 1.43 -31.09
C LEU A 617 9.40 0.23 -32.00
N ARG A 618 9.29 0.51 -33.30
CA ARG A 618 9.08 -0.45 -34.39
C ARG A 618 10.09 -0.17 -35.50
N LEU A 619 11.18 -0.94 -35.54
CA LEU A 619 12.32 -0.64 -36.43
C LEU A 619 11.99 -0.80 -37.91
N GLY A 620 11.07 -1.71 -38.26
CA GLY A 620 10.62 -1.90 -39.64
C GLY A 620 9.90 -0.69 -40.26
N ARG A 621 9.48 0.29 -39.44
CA ARG A 621 8.91 1.56 -39.92
C ARG A 621 9.96 2.58 -40.36
N LEU A 622 11.21 2.41 -39.97
CA LEU A 622 12.28 3.36 -40.27
C LEU A 622 12.98 2.97 -41.58
N ARG A 623 13.36 3.95 -42.40
CA ARG A 623 14.11 3.66 -43.64
C ARG A 623 15.55 3.22 -43.38
N ASN A 624 16.15 3.72 -42.29
CA ASN A 624 17.56 3.52 -41.92
C ASN A 624 17.64 3.03 -40.46
N TRP A 625 17.22 1.79 -40.19
CA TRP A 625 17.19 1.21 -38.84
C TRP A 625 18.51 0.52 -38.45
N GLU A 626 19.36 0.14 -39.40
CA GLU A 626 20.59 -0.62 -39.15
C GLU A 626 21.55 0.07 -38.16
N PRO A 627 21.78 1.40 -38.22
CA PRO A 627 22.66 2.07 -37.27
C PRO A 627 22.14 1.99 -35.83
N ILE A 628 20.81 2.08 -35.63
CA ILE A 628 20.19 1.97 -34.30
C ILE A 628 20.44 0.56 -33.75
N LEU A 629 20.24 -0.46 -34.57
CA LEU A 629 20.47 -1.84 -34.16
C LEU A 629 21.96 -2.10 -33.82
N GLN A 630 22.89 -1.54 -34.59
CA GLN A 630 24.33 -1.65 -34.28
C GLN A 630 24.67 -1.02 -32.92
N GLN A 631 24.09 0.15 -32.60
CA GLN A 631 24.27 0.79 -31.30
C GLN A 631 23.68 -0.03 -30.16
N LEU A 632 22.48 -0.60 -30.34
CA LEU A 632 21.86 -1.50 -29.37
C LEU A 632 22.71 -2.75 -29.13
N GLY A 633 23.25 -3.35 -30.20
CA GLY A 633 24.17 -4.48 -30.11
C GLY A 633 25.42 -4.16 -29.28
N LEU A 634 26.01 -2.99 -29.50
CA LEU A 634 27.14 -2.51 -28.70
C LEU A 634 26.77 -2.31 -27.22
N CYS A 635 25.59 -1.75 -26.95
CA CYS A 635 25.09 -1.57 -25.58
C CYS A 635 24.92 -2.93 -24.87
N ILE A 636 24.34 -3.92 -25.54
CA ILE A 636 24.16 -5.29 -25.00
C ILE A 636 25.52 -5.94 -24.74
N GLN A 637 26.48 -5.78 -25.65
CA GLN A 637 27.83 -6.32 -25.47
C GLN A 637 28.51 -5.70 -24.25
N ARG A 638 28.44 -4.37 -24.10
CA ARG A 638 29.02 -3.66 -22.95
C ARG A 638 28.32 -4.02 -21.64
N ALA A 639 27.00 -4.15 -21.64
CA ALA A 639 26.22 -4.61 -20.49
C ALA A 639 26.55 -6.04 -20.04
N GLY A 640 27.43 -6.76 -20.76
CA GLY A 640 27.64 -8.20 -20.63
C GLY A 640 27.92 -8.71 -19.21
N GLN A 641 28.54 -7.90 -18.34
CA GLN A 641 28.81 -8.24 -16.94
C GLN A 641 27.63 -7.97 -16.00
N ASN A 642 26.74 -7.03 -16.34
CA ASN A 642 25.54 -6.74 -15.56
C ASN A 642 24.34 -7.50 -16.13
N ARG A 643 23.93 -8.57 -15.43
CA ARG A 643 22.82 -9.44 -15.83
C ARG A 643 21.52 -8.66 -16.07
N ILE A 644 21.15 -7.76 -15.16
CA ILE A 644 19.88 -7.03 -15.21
C ILE A 644 19.87 -6.13 -16.45
N TYR A 645 20.93 -5.36 -16.66
CA TYR A 645 21.01 -4.44 -17.80
C TYR A 645 21.03 -5.18 -19.14
N SER A 646 21.78 -6.28 -19.23
CA SER A 646 21.80 -7.14 -20.42
C SER A 646 20.39 -7.61 -20.77
N ILE A 647 19.64 -8.12 -19.79
CA ILE A 647 18.28 -8.63 -20.01
C ILE A 647 17.36 -7.51 -20.49
N MET A 648 17.31 -6.37 -19.79
CA MET A 648 16.44 -5.24 -20.19
C MET A 648 16.70 -4.77 -21.62
N LEU A 649 17.97 -4.66 -22.02
CA LEU A 649 18.35 -4.26 -23.37
C LEU A 649 17.99 -5.32 -24.42
N ILE A 650 18.19 -6.61 -24.11
CA ILE A 650 17.81 -7.73 -24.99
C ILE A 650 16.29 -7.73 -25.22
N GLU A 651 15.49 -7.57 -24.16
CA GLU A 651 14.03 -7.57 -24.26
C GLU A 651 13.50 -6.39 -25.07
N GLY A 652 14.00 -5.18 -24.77
CA GLY A 652 13.67 -3.98 -25.54
C GLY A 652 14.03 -4.17 -27.02
N THR A 653 15.25 -4.64 -27.30
CA THR A 653 15.72 -4.86 -28.68
C THR A 653 14.90 -5.92 -29.42
N ALA A 654 14.59 -7.05 -28.77
CA ALA A 654 13.79 -8.13 -29.34
C ALA A 654 12.37 -7.68 -29.70
N ASN A 655 11.77 -6.80 -28.89
CA ASN A 655 10.48 -6.19 -29.20
C ASN A 655 10.58 -5.16 -30.35
N ALA A 656 11.65 -4.35 -30.37
CA ALA A 656 11.87 -3.33 -31.39
C ALA A 656 12.06 -3.91 -32.81
N ILE A 657 12.67 -5.09 -32.94
CA ILE A 657 12.89 -5.78 -34.23
C ILE A 657 11.69 -6.59 -34.72
N SER A 658 10.60 -6.64 -33.95
CA SER A 658 9.50 -7.60 -34.18
C SER A 658 8.74 -7.41 -35.49
N ASP A 659 8.87 -6.27 -36.15
CA ASP A 659 8.25 -5.92 -37.43
C ASP A 659 9.21 -5.97 -38.63
N LEU A 660 10.46 -6.42 -38.44
CA LEU A 660 11.43 -6.61 -39.52
C LEU A 660 11.13 -7.88 -40.36
N PRO A 661 11.69 -7.98 -41.58
CA PRO A 661 11.57 -9.18 -42.40
C PRO A 661 12.12 -10.43 -41.68
N PRO A 662 11.49 -11.62 -41.85
CA PRO A 662 11.91 -12.84 -41.16
C PRO A 662 13.39 -13.21 -41.38
N GLU A 663 13.92 -13.08 -42.59
CA GLU A 663 15.33 -13.39 -42.89
C GLU A 663 16.29 -12.49 -42.11
N THR A 664 15.92 -11.22 -41.95
CA THR A 664 16.66 -10.24 -41.14
C THR A 664 16.61 -10.60 -39.66
N ILE A 665 15.42 -10.92 -39.13
CA ILE A 665 15.26 -11.36 -37.74
C ILE A 665 16.12 -12.60 -37.46
N CYS A 666 16.18 -13.56 -38.40
CA CYS A 666 17.02 -14.75 -38.28
C CYS A 666 18.51 -14.39 -38.16
N THR A 667 18.98 -13.50 -39.03
CA THR A 667 20.38 -13.02 -39.01
C THR A 667 20.70 -12.31 -37.70
N ILE A 668 19.81 -11.44 -37.21
CA ILE A 668 19.99 -10.72 -35.95
C ILE A 668 20.00 -11.69 -34.76
N PHE A 669 19.09 -12.67 -34.75
CA PHE A 669 19.06 -13.69 -33.71
C PHE A 669 20.38 -14.46 -33.62
N GLN A 670 20.93 -14.88 -34.76
CA GLN A 670 22.22 -15.56 -34.84
C GLN A 670 23.34 -14.66 -34.30
N GLN A 671 23.44 -13.42 -34.79
CA GLN A 671 24.48 -12.47 -34.35
C GLN A 671 24.46 -12.22 -32.84
N MET A 672 23.28 -12.15 -32.22
CA MET A 672 23.15 -11.95 -30.78
C MET A 672 23.45 -13.23 -29.98
N SER A 673 22.93 -14.37 -30.43
CA SER A 673 22.93 -15.61 -29.63
C SER A 673 24.13 -16.52 -29.86
N ASP A 674 24.78 -16.49 -31.04
CA ASP A 674 25.82 -17.46 -31.40
C ASP A 674 27.00 -17.43 -30.45
N SER A 675 27.41 -16.24 -30.00
CA SER A 675 28.51 -16.10 -29.03
C SER A 675 28.19 -16.81 -27.70
N TRP A 676 26.95 -16.74 -27.23
CA TRP A 676 26.51 -17.38 -25.98
C TRP A 676 26.34 -18.88 -26.17
N ILE A 677 25.69 -19.29 -27.27
CA ILE A 677 25.43 -20.69 -27.58
C ILE A 677 26.75 -21.44 -27.79
N HIS A 678 27.73 -20.88 -28.49
CA HIS A 678 29.02 -21.54 -28.70
C HIS A 678 29.82 -21.75 -27.41
N VAL A 679 29.76 -20.80 -26.47
CA VAL A 679 30.37 -20.97 -25.15
C VAL A 679 29.69 -22.11 -24.38
N LEU A 680 28.35 -22.12 -24.36
CA LEU A 680 27.58 -23.18 -23.72
C LEU A 680 27.79 -24.56 -24.37
N GLU A 681 27.86 -24.62 -25.71
CA GLU A 681 28.18 -25.85 -26.46
C GLU A 681 29.58 -26.36 -26.11
N ALA A 682 30.57 -25.47 -25.96
CA ALA A 682 31.92 -25.85 -25.56
C ALA A 682 31.98 -26.41 -24.13
N VAL A 683 31.18 -25.86 -23.20
CA VAL A 683 31.00 -26.41 -21.84
C VAL A 683 30.43 -27.83 -21.92
N VAL A 684 29.36 -28.02 -22.68
CA VAL A 684 28.71 -29.33 -22.84
C VAL A 684 29.61 -30.36 -23.54
N MET A 685 30.50 -29.92 -24.42
CA MET A 685 31.52 -30.77 -25.05
C MET A 685 32.73 -31.05 -24.15
N ASN A 686 32.71 -30.62 -22.88
CA ASN A 686 33.84 -30.69 -21.93
C ASN A 686 35.13 -30.06 -22.47
N LYS A 687 35.02 -29.08 -23.37
CA LYS A 687 36.18 -28.33 -23.90
C LYS A 687 36.62 -27.21 -22.95
N MET A 688 35.72 -26.78 -22.06
CA MET A 688 35.96 -25.76 -21.04
C MET A 688 35.10 -26.05 -19.81
N ALA A 689 35.59 -25.68 -18.62
CA ALA A 689 34.80 -25.64 -17.40
C ALA A 689 34.30 -24.21 -17.17
N MET A 690 33.10 -24.07 -16.61
CA MET A 690 32.49 -22.76 -16.36
C MET A 690 31.71 -22.80 -15.04
N ALA A 691 31.68 -21.68 -14.31
CA ALA A 691 30.93 -21.62 -13.06
C ALA A 691 29.42 -21.61 -13.33
N ALA A 692 28.64 -22.14 -12.39
CA ALA A 692 27.18 -22.23 -12.52
C ALA A 692 26.52 -20.86 -12.70
N VAL A 693 27.05 -19.81 -12.06
CA VAL A 693 26.58 -18.43 -12.17
C VAL A 693 26.74 -17.89 -13.59
N ASP A 694 27.85 -18.20 -14.26
CA ASP A 694 28.09 -17.76 -15.63
C ASP A 694 27.18 -18.49 -16.62
N VAL A 695 26.93 -19.79 -16.40
CA VAL A 695 25.95 -20.56 -17.18
C VAL A 695 24.57 -19.94 -17.02
N ASN A 696 24.16 -19.66 -15.77
CA ASN A 696 22.90 -19.01 -15.46
C ASN A 696 22.74 -17.69 -16.23
N ASN A 697 23.76 -16.83 -16.21
CA ASN A 697 23.76 -15.56 -16.90
C ASN A 697 23.59 -15.71 -18.43
N LEU A 698 24.28 -16.66 -19.05
CA LEU A 698 24.16 -16.90 -20.50
C LEU A 698 22.79 -17.49 -20.86
N VAL A 699 22.28 -18.44 -20.07
CA VAL A 699 20.95 -19.02 -20.27
C VAL A 699 19.86 -17.97 -20.07
N ALA A 700 19.99 -17.06 -19.11
CA ALA A 700 19.05 -15.97 -18.90
C ALA A 700 19.00 -15.00 -20.11
N LYS A 701 20.16 -14.67 -20.70
CA LYS A 701 20.23 -13.88 -21.94
C LYS A 701 19.54 -14.59 -23.11
N LEU A 702 19.79 -15.89 -23.27
CA LEU A 702 19.14 -16.71 -24.30
C LEU A 702 17.62 -16.78 -24.08
N CYS A 703 17.18 -16.99 -22.84
CA CYS A 703 15.76 -17.03 -22.46
C CYS A 703 15.06 -15.70 -22.77
N ALA A 704 15.68 -14.57 -22.41
CA ALA A 704 15.14 -13.24 -22.69
C ALA A 704 14.95 -12.99 -24.19
N LEU A 705 15.90 -13.45 -25.01
CA LEU A 705 15.83 -13.33 -26.47
C LEU A 705 14.73 -14.21 -27.07
N VAL A 706 14.70 -15.50 -26.72
CA VAL A 706 13.73 -16.49 -27.24
C VAL A 706 12.30 -16.14 -26.86
N ARG A 707 12.07 -15.59 -25.66
CA ARG A 707 10.75 -15.20 -25.17
C ARG A 707 10.13 -14.03 -25.93
N ASN A 708 10.94 -13.09 -26.41
CA ASN A 708 10.46 -11.81 -26.94
C ASN A 708 10.40 -11.76 -28.48
N ILE A 709 11.05 -12.70 -29.18
CA ILE A 709 10.95 -12.80 -30.64
C ILE A 709 9.64 -13.45 -31.05
N ARG A 710 8.87 -12.77 -31.91
CA ARG A 710 7.54 -13.23 -32.35
C ARG A 710 7.55 -14.14 -33.58
N ALA A 711 8.70 -14.29 -34.24
CA ALA A 711 8.83 -15.02 -35.49
C ALA A 711 8.97 -16.55 -35.28
N LYS A 712 7.82 -17.21 -35.06
CA LYS A 712 7.70 -18.65 -34.73
C LYS A 712 8.58 -19.58 -35.60
N ARG A 713 8.47 -19.46 -36.93
CA ARG A 713 9.17 -20.34 -37.88
C ARG A 713 10.70 -20.25 -37.80
N ILE A 714 11.22 -19.06 -37.47
CA ILE A 714 12.66 -18.85 -37.31
C ILE A 714 13.10 -19.56 -36.04
N LEU A 715 12.42 -19.29 -34.92
CA LEU A 715 12.74 -19.87 -33.62
C LEU A 715 12.66 -21.40 -33.64
N GLN A 716 11.72 -21.98 -34.38
CA GLN A 716 11.55 -23.43 -34.50
C GLN A 716 12.86 -24.16 -34.83
N ALA A 717 13.57 -23.75 -35.88
CA ALA A 717 14.81 -24.40 -36.29
C ALA A 717 15.89 -24.33 -35.19
N PHE A 718 16.08 -23.18 -34.57
CA PHE A 718 17.06 -23.02 -33.49
C PHE A 718 16.70 -23.81 -32.24
N VAL A 719 15.41 -23.84 -31.88
CA VAL A 719 14.90 -24.57 -30.72
C VAL A 719 15.13 -26.07 -30.90
N HIS A 720 14.77 -26.60 -32.08
CA HIS A 720 14.92 -28.02 -32.40
C HIS A 720 16.38 -28.47 -32.47
N GLU A 721 17.21 -27.75 -33.22
CA GLU A 721 18.55 -28.23 -33.57
C GLU A 721 19.63 -27.88 -32.54
N ARG A 722 19.48 -26.75 -31.82
CA ARG A 722 20.55 -26.21 -30.97
C ARG A 722 20.12 -26.00 -29.52
N ILE A 723 19.06 -25.24 -29.27
CA ILE A 723 18.73 -24.74 -27.92
C ILE A 723 18.25 -25.87 -27.00
N THR A 724 17.24 -26.65 -27.40
CA THR A 724 16.70 -27.70 -26.51
C THR A 724 17.71 -28.81 -26.21
N PRO A 725 18.45 -29.35 -27.18
CA PRO A 725 19.48 -30.35 -26.90
C PRO A 725 20.60 -29.83 -25.99
N LEU A 726 20.98 -28.55 -26.14
CA LEU A 726 21.96 -27.89 -25.29
C LEU A 726 21.46 -27.76 -23.85
N LEU A 727 20.25 -27.24 -23.66
CA LEU A 727 19.64 -27.03 -22.34
C LEU A 727 19.46 -28.36 -21.59
N CYS A 728 19.04 -29.43 -22.27
CA CYS A 728 18.91 -30.75 -21.64
C CYS A 728 20.26 -31.27 -21.11
N LYS A 729 21.35 -31.10 -21.86
CA LYS A 729 22.69 -31.53 -21.40
C LYS A 729 23.21 -30.67 -20.26
N LEU A 730 23.00 -29.35 -20.32
CA LEU A 730 23.34 -28.44 -19.23
C LEU A 730 22.57 -28.79 -17.95
N LEU A 731 21.30 -29.17 -18.07
CA LEU A 731 20.47 -29.59 -16.94
C LEU A 731 21.07 -30.79 -16.20
N THR A 732 21.57 -31.79 -16.94
CA THR A 732 22.27 -32.94 -16.34
C THR A 732 23.58 -32.53 -15.67
N MET A 733 24.36 -31.64 -16.29
CA MET A 733 25.67 -31.22 -15.77
C MET A 733 25.59 -30.36 -14.49
N TYR A 734 24.59 -29.47 -14.42
CA TYR A 734 24.43 -28.49 -13.33
C TYR A 734 23.28 -28.85 -12.38
N LEU A 735 22.87 -30.12 -12.33
CA LEU A 735 21.79 -30.64 -11.46
C LEU A 735 21.89 -30.17 -10.00
N GLN A 736 23.11 -29.98 -9.49
CA GLN A 736 23.34 -29.64 -8.09
C GLN A 736 23.09 -28.15 -7.77
N GLU A 737 22.87 -27.31 -8.78
CA GLU A 737 22.84 -25.84 -8.69
C GLU A 737 21.42 -25.30 -8.91
N PRO A 738 20.65 -24.99 -7.85
CA PRO A 738 19.21 -24.69 -7.94
C PRO A 738 18.88 -23.53 -8.88
N SER A 739 19.60 -22.41 -8.76
CA SER A 739 19.33 -21.22 -9.55
C SER A 739 19.54 -21.46 -11.05
N THR A 740 20.54 -22.26 -11.41
CA THR A 740 20.86 -22.62 -12.79
C THR A 740 19.86 -23.62 -13.35
N VAL A 741 19.43 -24.61 -12.56
CA VAL A 741 18.36 -25.53 -12.91
C VAL A 741 17.06 -24.78 -13.22
N GLU A 742 16.67 -23.86 -12.35
CA GLU A 742 15.49 -22.99 -12.51
C GLU A 742 15.56 -22.17 -13.81
N GLU A 743 16.71 -21.55 -14.11
CA GLU A 743 16.88 -20.76 -15.34
C GLU A 743 16.84 -21.63 -16.61
N ILE A 744 17.41 -22.83 -16.57
CA ILE A 744 17.36 -23.80 -17.68
C ILE A 744 15.92 -24.24 -17.94
N CYS A 745 15.17 -24.62 -16.89
CA CYS A 745 13.77 -25.01 -16.99
C CYS A 745 12.89 -23.86 -17.49
N ARG A 746 13.14 -22.62 -17.03
CA ARG A 746 12.49 -21.40 -17.54
C ARG A 746 12.77 -21.18 -19.03
N CYS A 747 14.01 -21.37 -19.47
CA CYS A 747 14.39 -21.24 -20.87
C CYS A 747 13.74 -22.34 -21.74
N LEU A 748 13.66 -23.58 -21.26
CA LEU A 748 12.96 -24.68 -21.94
C LEU A 748 11.47 -24.37 -22.11
N LYS A 749 10.80 -23.92 -21.04
CA LYS A 749 9.41 -23.48 -21.07
C LYS A 749 9.19 -22.37 -22.08
N HIS A 750 10.02 -21.32 -22.07
CA HIS A 750 9.86 -20.21 -23.02
C HIS A 750 10.17 -20.62 -24.45
N SER A 751 11.13 -21.53 -24.67
CA SER A 751 11.41 -22.10 -26.00
C SER A 751 10.19 -22.80 -26.56
N ALA A 752 9.58 -23.66 -25.74
CA ALA A 752 8.38 -24.37 -26.13
C ALA A 752 7.17 -23.41 -26.30
N ARG A 753 7.01 -22.41 -25.44
CA ARG A 753 5.94 -21.40 -25.58
C ARG A 753 6.07 -20.58 -26.85
N SER A 754 7.29 -20.22 -27.24
CA SER A 754 7.54 -19.43 -28.44
C SER A 754 7.25 -20.20 -29.73
N ILE A 755 7.31 -21.54 -29.72
CA ILE A 755 7.08 -22.38 -30.91
C ILE A 755 5.82 -23.26 -30.84
N GLY A 756 5.04 -23.24 -29.75
CA GLY A 756 3.76 -23.94 -29.66
C GLY A 756 3.87 -25.45 -29.93
N ASP A 757 2.88 -26.01 -30.63
CA ASP A 757 2.78 -27.43 -31.00
C ASP A 757 4.01 -27.98 -31.74
N ASP A 758 4.77 -27.12 -32.43
CA ASP A 758 5.99 -27.54 -33.14
C ASP A 758 7.07 -28.05 -32.16
N PHE A 759 6.94 -27.79 -30.85
CA PHE A 759 7.85 -28.33 -29.83
C PHE A 759 7.73 -29.86 -29.65
N ALA A 760 6.71 -30.52 -30.21
CA ALA A 760 6.48 -31.96 -30.13
C ALA A 760 7.75 -32.81 -30.38
N VAL A 761 8.56 -32.42 -31.37
CA VAL A 761 9.81 -33.11 -31.77
C VAL A 761 10.83 -33.20 -30.63
N CYS A 762 10.80 -32.25 -29.69
CA CYS A 762 11.74 -32.18 -28.58
C CYS A 762 11.20 -32.77 -27.26
N VAL A 763 9.90 -33.08 -27.18
CA VAL A 763 9.24 -33.49 -25.93
C VAL A 763 9.89 -34.72 -25.33
N HIS A 764 10.12 -35.75 -26.15
CA HIS A 764 10.73 -37.00 -25.69
C HIS A 764 12.07 -36.77 -25.00
N GLN A 765 12.94 -35.94 -25.59
CA GLN A 765 14.25 -35.62 -25.01
C GLN A 765 14.12 -34.90 -23.67
N VAL A 766 13.22 -33.91 -23.58
CA VAL A 766 12.98 -33.14 -22.35
C VAL A 766 12.42 -34.06 -21.27
N VAL A 767 11.42 -34.88 -21.60
CA VAL A 767 10.75 -35.81 -20.69
C VAL A 767 11.74 -36.81 -20.08
N VAL A 768 12.56 -37.45 -20.92
CA VAL A 768 13.57 -38.41 -20.47
C VAL A 768 14.62 -37.73 -19.60
N THR A 769 15.09 -36.55 -20.01
CA THR A 769 16.14 -35.81 -19.27
C THR A 769 15.62 -35.40 -17.89
N VAL A 770 14.45 -34.74 -17.82
CA VAL A 770 13.83 -34.28 -16.57
C VAL A 770 13.53 -35.46 -15.64
N GLY A 771 12.98 -36.55 -16.18
CA GLY A 771 12.69 -37.74 -15.40
C GLY A 771 13.92 -38.43 -14.81
N ASN A 772 15.07 -38.36 -15.48
CA ASN A 772 16.32 -38.90 -14.96
C ASN A 772 16.93 -37.99 -13.89
N VAL A 773 17.04 -36.68 -14.15
CA VAL A 773 17.61 -35.75 -13.17
C VAL A 773 16.76 -35.65 -11.91
N ALA A 774 15.43 -35.71 -12.02
CA ALA A 774 14.52 -35.68 -10.87
C ALA A 774 14.68 -36.90 -9.93
N LYS A 775 15.05 -38.07 -10.48
CA LYS A 775 15.35 -39.27 -9.68
C LYS A 775 16.64 -39.13 -8.87
N GLU A 776 17.60 -38.38 -9.38
CA GLU A 776 18.86 -38.10 -8.68
C GLU A 776 18.70 -36.97 -7.68
N ARG A 777 18.05 -35.87 -8.07
CA ARG A 777 17.76 -34.73 -7.22
C ARG A 777 16.48 -34.03 -7.69
N MET A 778 15.48 -34.02 -6.82
CA MET A 778 14.20 -33.38 -7.10
C MET A 778 14.26 -31.87 -6.81
N TRP A 779 13.81 -31.07 -7.77
CA TRP A 779 13.62 -29.62 -7.65
C TRP A 779 12.19 -29.25 -8.03
N SER A 780 11.60 -28.27 -7.35
CA SER A 780 10.20 -27.90 -7.56
C SER A 780 9.89 -27.42 -8.99
N THR A 781 10.85 -26.75 -9.64
CA THR A 781 10.75 -26.25 -11.03
C THR A 781 10.38 -27.32 -12.07
N TYR A 782 10.68 -28.59 -11.79
CA TYR A 782 10.31 -29.70 -12.67
C TYR A 782 8.79 -29.90 -12.73
N LEU A 783 8.11 -29.66 -11.61
CA LEU A 783 6.64 -29.72 -11.54
C LEU A 783 6.02 -28.63 -12.41
N TYR A 784 6.58 -27.42 -12.36
CA TYR A 784 6.16 -26.30 -13.19
C TYR A 784 6.36 -26.56 -14.70
N LEU A 785 7.48 -27.18 -15.06
CA LEU A 785 7.75 -27.54 -16.45
C LEU A 785 6.77 -28.59 -16.98
N VAL A 786 6.43 -29.61 -16.17
CA VAL A 786 5.46 -30.65 -16.53
C VAL A 786 4.07 -30.06 -16.73
N GLU A 787 3.64 -29.19 -15.82
CA GLU A 787 2.36 -28.49 -15.94
C GLU A 787 2.21 -27.87 -17.32
N TRP A 788 3.21 -27.07 -17.70
CA TRP A 788 3.17 -26.30 -18.92
C TRP A 788 3.27 -27.20 -20.16
N LEU A 789 4.18 -28.19 -20.15
CA LEU A 789 4.31 -29.15 -21.25
C LEU A 789 3.02 -29.94 -21.49
N TYR A 790 2.30 -30.29 -20.42
CA TYR A 790 1.05 -31.03 -20.55
C TYR A 790 -0.02 -30.20 -21.26
N THR A 791 -0.13 -28.91 -20.90
CA THR A 791 -1.11 -27.98 -21.50
C THR A 791 -0.81 -27.57 -22.94
N LEU A 792 0.41 -27.81 -23.42
CA LEU A 792 0.82 -27.47 -24.78
C LEU A 792 0.18 -28.38 -25.83
N PHE A 793 -0.09 -29.64 -25.47
CA PHE A 793 -0.47 -30.69 -26.42
C PHE A 793 -1.93 -31.12 -26.23
N SER A 794 -2.57 -31.49 -27.35
CA SER A 794 -3.93 -32.00 -27.33
C SER A 794 -3.99 -33.45 -26.81
N PRO A 795 -5.08 -33.91 -26.18
CA PRO A 795 -5.18 -35.26 -25.61
C PRO A 795 -5.01 -36.44 -26.57
N SER A 796 -5.11 -36.20 -27.87
CA SER A 796 -4.92 -37.20 -28.92
C SER A 796 -3.45 -37.41 -29.32
N GLN A 797 -2.53 -36.56 -28.84
CA GLN A 797 -1.13 -36.59 -29.24
C GLN A 797 -0.30 -37.55 -28.37
N PRO A 798 0.58 -38.38 -28.97
CA PRO A 798 1.41 -39.32 -28.21
C PRO A 798 2.35 -38.60 -27.21
N GLU A 799 2.78 -37.39 -27.54
CA GLU A 799 3.64 -36.56 -26.70
C GLU A 799 2.95 -36.20 -25.38
N GLN A 800 1.63 -36.00 -25.37
CA GLN A 800 0.90 -35.72 -24.14
C GLN A 800 0.93 -36.92 -23.18
N LEU A 801 0.84 -38.15 -23.72
CA LEU A 801 0.95 -39.37 -22.92
C LEU A 801 2.33 -39.50 -22.29
N GLU A 802 3.40 -39.14 -23.00
CA GLU A 802 4.76 -39.11 -22.46
C GLU A 802 4.90 -38.09 -21.32
N VAL A 803 4.33 -36.89 -21.47
CA VAL A 803 4.34 -35.89 -20.39
C VAL A 803 3.52 -36.36 -19.19
N LYS A 804 2.39 -37.06 -19.41
CA LYS A 804 1.59 -37.68 -18.33
C LYS A 804 2.41 -38.72 -17.55
N GLN A 805 3.24 -39.52 -18.24
CA GLN A 805 4.13 -40.47 -17.56
C GLN A 805 5.16 -39.75 -16.68
N LEU A 806 5.74 -38.65 -17.17
CA LEU A 806 6.64 -37.82 -16.37
C LEU A 806 5.93 -37.25 -15.13
N TYR A 807 4.70 -36.75 -15.28
CA TYR A 807 3.87 -36.30 -14.17
C TYR A 807 3.75 -37.35 -13.05
N PHE A 808 3.47 -38.60 -13.39
CA PHE A 808 3.39 -39.67 -12.39
C PHE A 808 4.73 -39.97 -11.72
N VAL A 809 5.83 -39.92 -12.47
CA VAL A 809 7.19 -40.09 -11.90
C VAL A 809 7.48 -38.99 -10.89
N LEU A 810 7.27 -37.72 -11.26
CA LEU A 810 7.51 -36.59 -10.36
C LEU A 810 6.59 -36.64 -9.14
N THR A 811 5.31 -36.95 -9.33
CA THR A 811 4.33 -37.09 -8.24
C THR A 811 4.76 -38.16 -7.24
N GLY A 812 5.19 -39.33 -7.71
CA GLY A 812 5.68 -40.39 -6.84
C GLY A 812 6.93 -39.99 -6.04
N ILE A 813 7.86 -39.26 -6.65
CA ILE A 813 9.06 -38.74 -5.97
C ILE A 813 8.65 -37.71 -4.90
N THR A 814 7.80 -36.73 -5.25
CA THR A 814 7.34 -35.69 -4.32
C THR A 814 6.59 -36.27 -3.13
N LEU A 815 5.67 -37.22 -3.34
CA LEU A 815 4.93 -37.84 -2.25
C LEU A 815 5.85 -38.62 -1.29
N ASN A 816 6.90 -39.28 -1.81
CA ASN A 816 7.90 -39.94 -0.97
C ASN A 816 8.71 -38.95 -0.11
N ILE A 817 8.99 -37.77 -0.66
CA ILE A 817 9.63 -36.67 0.07
C ILE A 817 8.71 -36.18 1.19
N LEU A 818 7.44 -35.88 0.88
CA LEU A 818 6.45 -35.40 1.86
C LEU A 818 6.14 -36.44 2.95
N ALA A 819 6.15 -37.73 2.63
CA ALA A 819 5.84 -38.81 3.56
C ALA A 819 6.98 -39.14 4.56
N ASN A 820 8.09 -38.39 4.57
CA ASN A 820 9.29 -38.67 5.38
C ASN A 820 9.87 -40.09 5.22
N LYS A 821 9.58 -40.79 4.10
CA LYS A 821 10.06 -42.17 3.84
C LYS A 821 11.42 -42.22 3.14
N GLY A 822 11.98 -41.08 2.75
CA GLY A 822 13.28 -40.98 2.10
C GLY A 822 14.41 -40.60 3.07
N GLY A 823 14.91 -41.52 3.87
CA GLY A 823 16.05 -41.32 4.78
C GLY A 823 17.40 -40.99 4.12
N GLN A 824 17.45 -40.69 2.82
CA GLN A 824 18.67 -40.38 2.05
C GLN A 824 18.51 -39.36 0.91
N MET A 825 17.30 -38.89 0.57
CA MET A 825 17.15 -37.72 -0.29
C MET A 825 17.07 -36.50 0.63
N GLN A 826 18.21 -35.85 0.87
CA GLN A 826 18.24 -34.59 1.60
C GLN A 826 17.32 -33.59 0.86
N ILE A 827 16.26 -33.13 1.54
CA ILE A 827 15.46 -32.01 1.06
C ILE A 827 16.39 -30.79 1.08
N HIS A 828 16.89 -30.42 -0.10
CA HIS A 828 17.86 -29.33 -0.27
C HIS A 828 17.20 -27.98 -0.59
N GLU A 829 15.92 -28.01 -0.97
CA GLU A 829 15.06 -26.85 -1.18
C GLU A 829 14.19 -26.62 0.06
N ASP A 830 13.60 -25.44 0.22
CA ASP A 830 12.62 -25.22 1.29
C ASP A 830 11.44 -26.21 1.12
N PRO A 831 11.11 -27.03 2.14
CA PRO A 831 9.94 -27.91 2.09
C PRO A 831 8.64 -27.18 1.75
N GLU A 832 8.51 -25.89 2.10
CA GLU A 832 7.31 -25.10 1.76
C GLU A 832 7.23 -24.81 0.25
N GLN A 833 8.36 -24.60 -0.44
CA GLN A 833 8.40 -24.32 -1.88
C GLN A 833 7.96 -25.52 -2.71
N ILE A 834 8.44 -26.72 -2.37
CA ILE A 834 8.03 -27.94 -3.07
C ILE A 834 6.54 -28.25 -2.85
N VAL A 835 6.00 -27.95 -1.66
CA VAL A 835 4.57 -28.07 -1.37
C VAL A 835 3.76 -27.08 -2.21
N GLU A 836 4.23 -25.83 -2.32
CA GLU A 836 3.59 -24.79 -3.13
C GLU A 836 3.49 -25.18 -4.61
N ASP A 837 4.62 -25.55 -5.22
CA ASP A 837 4.64 -25.92 -6.63
C ASP A 837 3.90 -27.24 -6.90
N PHE A 838 3.94 -28.18 -5.94
CA PHE A 838 3.23 -29.45 -6.07
C PHE A 838 1.72 -29.26 -6.02
N PHE A 839 1.17 -28.62 -4.98
CA PHE A 839 -0.28 -28.41 -4.91
C PHE A 839 -0.76 -27.37 -5.91
N GLY A 840 0.07 -26.40 -6.30
CA GLY A 840 -0.21 -25.52 -7.44
C GLY A 840 -0.43 -26.29 -8.74
N LEU A 841 0.43 -27.28 -9.04
CA LEU A 841 0.25 -28.21 -10.16
C LEU A 841 -1.05 -29.03 -10.02
N GLN A 842 -1.31 -29.61 -8.84
CA GLN A 842 -2.51 -30.41 -8.60
C GLN A 842 -3.80 -29.61 -8.81
N THR A 843 -3.88 -28.41 -8.27
CA THR A 843 -5.01 -27.47 -8.44
C THR A 843 -5.29 -27.20 -9.91
N ARG A 844 -4.24 -26.89 -10.69
CA ARG A 844 -4.39 -26.59 -12.12
C ARG A 844 -4.84 -27.82 -12.90
N PHE A 845 -4.36 -29.02 -12.55
CA PHE A 845 -4.82 -30.26 -13.18
C PHE A 845 -6.27 -30.56 -12.83
N VAL A 846 -6.71 -30.31 -11.59
CA VAL A 846 -8.13 -30.47 -11.20
C VAL A 846 -9.04 -29.55 -12.03
N ARG A 847 -8.61 -28.30 -12.26
CA ARG A 847 -9.39 -27.28 -12.99
C ARG A 847 -9.37 -27.46 -14.51
N ASN A 848 -8.22 -27.76 -15.08
CA ASN A 848 -8.00 -27.68 -16.53
C ASN A 848 -7.83 -29.03 -17.22
N SER A 849 -7.49 -30.08 -16.47
CA SER A 849 -7.16 -31.41 -17.02
C SER A 849 -7.55 -32.55 -16.07
N PRO A 850 -8.83 -32.64 -15.64
CA PRO A 850 -9.27 -33.63 -14.65
C PRO A 850 -9.04 -35.09 -15.09
N GLU A 851 -8.95 -35.34 -16.40
CA GLU A 851 -8.59 -36.63 -17.00
C GLU A 851 -7.17 -37.12 -16.64
N CYS A 852 -6.31 -36.25 -16.12
CA CYS A 852 -5.01 -36.63 -15.56
C CYS A 852 -5.16 -37.62 -14.39
N PHE A 853 -6.22 -37.49 -13.60
CA PHE A 853 -6.44 -38.29 -12.40
C PHE A 853 -7.17 -39.59 -12.73
N ASP A 854 -6.44 -40.57 -13.26
CA ASP A 854 -6.97 -41.90 -13.60
C ASP A 854 -6.62 -43.02 -12.60
N ASN A 855 -5.85 -42.72 -11.55
CA ASN A 855 -5.41 -43.68 -10.55
C ASN A 855 -5.85 -43.28 -9.12
N ASP A 856 -6.76 -44.06 -8.56
CA ASP A 856 -7.36 -43.82 -7.24
C ASP A 856 -6.36 -43.89 -6.08
N VAL A 857 -5.32 -44.73 -6.19
CA VAL A 857 -4.28 -44.86 -5.16
C VAL A 857 -3.43 -43.60 -5.12
N VAL A 858 -2.98 -43.13 -6.29
CA VAL A 858 -2.17 -41.91 -6.39
C VAL A 858 -2.98 -40.69 -5.92
N PHE A 859 -4.26 -40.58 -6.30
CA PHE A 859 -5.11 -39.48 -5.84
C PHE A 859 -5.31 -39.49 -4.33
N ARG A 860 -5.53 -40.67 -3.72
CA ARG A 860 -5.62 -40.82 -2.27
C ARG A 860 -4.35 -40.33 -1.59
N ASP A 861 -3.17 -40.69 -2.10
CA ASP A 861 -1.90 -40.28 -1.51
C ASP A 861 -1.68 -38.76 -1.62
N ILE A 862 -2.07 -38.14 -2.74
CA ILE A 862 -2.05 -36.67 -2.92
C ILE A 862 -2.95 -35.98 -1.88
N ALA A 863 -4.21 -36.42 -1.78
CA ALA A 863 -5.18 -35.83 -0.86
C ALA A 863 -4.82 -36.09 0.62
N ALA A 864 -4.20 -37.22 0.95
CA ALA A 864 -3.75 -37.49 2.31
C ALA A 864 -2.53 -36.62 2.69
N ALA A 865 -1.60 -36.40 1.75
CA ALA A 865 -0.46 -35.51 1.96
C ALA A 865 -0.90 -34.06 2.19
N SER A 866 -1.93 -33.58 1.47
CA SER A 866 -2.41 -32.19 1.59
C SER A 866 -2.91 -31.86 3.00
N VAL A 867 -3.58 -32.80 3.68
CA VAL A 867 -4.06 -32.62 5.07
C VAL A 867 -2.91 -32.35 6.04
N LEU A 868 -1.73 -32.93 5.80
CA LEU A 868 -0.55 -32.72 6.66
C LEU A 868 0.12 -31.36 6.42
N CYS A 869 -0.18 -30.70 5.31
CA CYS A 869 0.47 -29.46 4.88
C CYS A 869 -0.22 -28.18 5.36
N PHE A 870 -1.38 -28.25 6.02
CA PHE A 870 -2.08 -27.04 6.51
C PHE A 870 -1.29 -26.26 7.58
N ASN A 871 -0.46 -26.93 8.37
CA ASN A 871 0.35 -26.31 9.44
C ASN A 871 1.63 -25.59 8.96
N MET A 872 1.78 -25.39 7.64
CA MET A 872 2.87 -24.58 7.08
C MET A 872 2.62 -23.08 7.30
N ARG A 873 3.64 -22.23 7.09
CA ARG A 873 3.50 -20.78 7.27
C ARG A 873 2.53 -20.13 6.30
N GLN A 874 2.44 -20.64 5.06
CA GLN A 874 1.60 -20.10 3.98
C GLN A 874 0.87 -21.23 3.21
N PRO A 875 -0.23 -21.78 3.75
CA PRO A 875 -0.94 -22.93 3.18
C PRO A 875 -1.83 -22.64 1.96
N HIS A 876 -1.67 -21.49 1.28
CA HIS A 876 -2.56 -21.04 0.19
C HIS A 876 -2.76 -22.10 -0.90
N CYS A 877 -1.69 -22.72 -1.37
CA CYS A 877 -1.73 -23.77 -2.40
C CYS A 877 -2.56 -25.00 -1.98
N VAL A 878 -2.53 -25.36 -0.70
CA VAL A 878 -3.28 -26.49 -0.13
C VAL A 878 -4.78 -26.17 -0.10
N PHE A 879 -5.13 -24.94 0.30
CA PHE A 879 -6.50 -24.45 0.23
C PHE A 879 -7.01 -24.44 -1.21
N GLU A 880 -6.24 -23.86 -2.15
CA GLU A 880 -6.62 -23.82 -3.56
C GLU A 880 -6.87 -25.21 -4.14
N PHE A 881 -6.06 -26.21 -3.76
CA PHE A 881 -6.26 -27.60 -4.17
C PHE A 881 -7.58 -28.17 -3.68
N TRP A 882 -7.89 -28.01 -2.38
CA TRP A 882 -9.14 -28.51 -1.82
C TRP A 882 -10.37 -27.77 -2.36
N ILE A 883 -10.29 -26.45 -2.54
CA ILE A 883 -11.35 -25.64 -3.16
C ILE A 883 -11.61 -26.16 -4.57
N ALA A 884 -10.57 -26.28 -5.41
CA ALA A 884 -10.70 -26.80 -6.76
C ALA A 884 -11.28 -28.22 -6.79
N LEU A 885 -10.89 -29.08 -5.85
CA LEU A 885 -11.41 -30.44 -5.71
C LEU A 885 -12.92 -30.44 -5.39
N LEU A 886 -13.37 -29.58 -4.47
CA LEU A 886 -14.76 -29.48 -4.03
C LEU A 886 -15.67 -28.84 -5.10
N GLU A 887 -15.14 -27.89 -5.87
CA GLU A 887 -15.84 -27.20 -6.97
C GLU A 887 -15.94 -28.04 -8.25
N SER A 888 -15.06 -29.04 -8.43
CA SER A 888 -15.03 -29.87 -9.63
C SER A 888 -15.99 -31.05 -9.52
N ASP A 889 -17.19 -30.93 -10.12
CA ASP A 889 -18.18 -32.01 -10.19
C ASP A 889 -17.60 -33.32 -10.73
N THR A 890 -16.65 -33.25 -11.66
CA THR A 890 -16.03 -34.42 -12.29
C THR A 890 -15.09 -35.16 -11.34
N ILE A 891 -14.26 -34.41 -10.59
CA ILE A 891 -13.30 -34.99 -9.64
C ILE A 891 -14.02 -35.44 -8.38
N ILE A 892 -14.90 -34.61 -7.80
CA ILE A 892 -15.61 -34.96 -6.57
C ILE A 892 -16.52 -36.16 -6.75
N SER A 893 -17.22 -36.29 -7.90
CA SER A 893 -18.08 -37.45 -8.17
C SER A 893 -17.28 -38.74 -8.29
N ARG A 894 -16.10 -38.69 -8.94
CA ARG A 894 -15.20 -39.83 -9.09
C ARG A 894 -14.58 -40.26 -7.77
N PHE A 895 -14.10 -39.31 -6.97
CA PHE A 895 -13.32 -39.58 -5.75
C PHE A 895 -14.09 -39.29 -4.45
N ARG A 896 -15.43 -39.27 -4.49
CA ARG A 896 -16.28 -38.91 -3.34
C ARG A 896 -15.93 -39.71 -2.07
N CYS A 897 -15.70 -41.01 -2.20
CA CYS A 897 -15.33 -41.90 -1.09
C CYS A 897 -14.03 -41.46 -0.39
N ILE A 898 -13.01 -41.09 -1.19
CA ILE A 898 -11.73 -40.60 -0.67
C ILE A 898 -11.92 -39.23 0.00
N ALA A 899 -12.70 -38.33 -0.61
CA ALA A 899 -13.00 -37.03 -0.03
C ALA A 899 -13.71 -37.17 1.32
N THR A 900 -14.75 -38.01 1.41
CA THR A 900 -15.49 -38.25 2.67
C THR A 900 -14.63 -38.85 3.79
N GLU A 901 -13.58 -39.62 3.44
CA GLU A 901 -12.65 -40.20 4.41
C GLU A 901 -11.71 -39.14 5.02
N LEU A 902 -11.28 -38.15 4.21
CA LEU A 902 -10.23 -37.18 4.57
C LEU A 902 -10.77 -35.83 5.05
N LEU A 903 -11.96 -35.42 4.59
CA LEU A 903 -12.58 -34.13 4.92
C LEU A 903 -12.71 -33.85 6.43
N PRO A 904 -13.08 -34.81 7.30
CA PRO A 904 -13.15 -34.54 8.74
C PRO A 904 -11.83 -34.00 9.32
N LYS A 905 -10.70 -34.62 8.95
CA LYS A 905 -9.37 -34.17 9.38
C LYS A 905 -8.97 -32.86 8.70
N CYS A 906 -9.31 -32.70 7.41
CA CYS A 906 -9.06 -31.46 6.68
C CYS A 906 -9.74 -30.26 7.36
N VAL A 907 -11.03 -30.37 7.70
CA VAL A 907 -11.79 -29.30 8.35
C VAL A 907 -11.25 -28.99 9.74
N GLU A 908 -10.83 -30.01 10.49
CA GLU A 908 -10.15 -29.82 11.77
C GLU A 908 -8.86 -29.00 11.63
N GLU A 909 -8.00 -29.31 10.66
CA GLU A 909 -6.75 -28.56 10.42
C GLU A 909 -7.04 -27.14 9.92
N VAL A 910 -8.04 -26.94 9.05
CA VAL A 910 -8.47 -25.62 8.55
C VAL A 910 -8.89 -24.70 9.71
N PHE A 911 -9.71 -25.18 10.63
CA PHE A 911 -10.09 -24.41 11.83
C PHE A 911 -8.94 -24.31 12.84
N GLY A 912 -8.02 -25.28 12.86
CA GLY A 912 -6.76 -25.19 13.60
C GLY A 912 -5.91 -24.02 13.14
N VAL A 913 -5.75 -23.83 11.83
CA VAL A 913 -5.05 -22.68 11.22
C VAL A 913 -5.76 -21.37 11.62
N LEU A 914 -7.10 -21.33 11.55
CA LEU A 914 -7.88 -20.17 11.97
C LEU A 914 -7.62 -19.80 13.44
N ALA A 915 -7.58 -20.80 14.33
CA ALA A 915 -7.32 -20.64 15.76
C ALA A 915 -5.92 -20.05 16.07
N THR A 916 -4.96 -20.18 15.16
CA THR A 916 -3.62 -19.58 15.33
C THR A 916 -3.57 -18.06 15.09
N GLY A 917 -4.69 -17.44 14.67
CA GLY A 917 -4.70 -16.04 14.27
C GLY A 917 -3.90 -15.86 12.97
N CYS A 918 -4.33 -16.55 11.92
CA CYS A 918 -3.66 -16.58 10.62
C CYS A 918 -3.59 -15.19 9.96
N ARG A 919 -2.97 -15.09 8.77
CA ARG A 919 -2.99 -13.83 8.00
C ARG A 919 -4.35 -13.65 7.33
N THR A 920 -4.75 -12.41 7.04
CA THR A 920 -5.99 -12.10 6.32
C THR A 920 -6.08 -12.79 4.96
N SER A 921 -4.94 -12.98 4.28
CA SER A 921 -4.94 -13.72 3.01
C SER A 921 -5.26 -15.21 3.18
N VAL A 922 -4.96 -15.82 4.33
CA VAL A 922 -5.30 -17.22 4.63
C VAL A 922 -6.75 -17.34 5.07
N GLU A 923 -7.27 -16.36 5.81
CA GLU A 923 -8.67 -16.30 6.20
C GLU A 923 -9.62 -16.32 4.99
N ARG A 924 -9.33 -15.53 3.95
CA ARG A 924 -10.08 -15.61 2.68
C ARG A 924 -10.06 -17.00 2.06
N CYS A 925 -8.93 -17.71 2.12
CA CYS A 925 -8.87 -19.09 1.63
C CYS A 925 -9.71 -20.05 2.48
N ILE A 926 -9.80 -19.84 3.79
CA ILE A 926 -10.66 -20.62 4.69
C ILE A 926 -12.13 -20.38 4.36
N GLU A 927 -12.48 -19.13 4.06
CA GLU A 927 -13.80 -18.74 3.58
C GLU A 927 -14.18 -19.45 2.28
N ASP A 928 -13.36 -19.32 1.25
CA ASP A 928 -13.58 -19.95 -0.05
C ASP A 928 -13.70 -21.48 0.10
N PHE A 929 -12.89 -22.09 0.98
CA PHE A 929 -12.97 -23.51 1.29
C PHE A 929 -14.30 -23.90 1.95
N ILE A 930 -14.77 -23.14 2.94
CA ILE A 930 -16.05 -23.42 3.62
C ILE A 930 -17.22 -23.22 2.65
N ASP A 931 -17.18 -22.21 1.78
CA ASP A 931 -18.21 -22.01 0.76
C ASP A 931 -18.24 -23.18 -0.23
N ALA A 932 -17.08 -23.60 -0.75
CA ALA A 932 -16.96 -24.77 -1.61
C ALA A 932 -17.46 -26.06 -0.93
N LEU A 933 -17.15 -26.24 0.37
CA LEU A 933 -17.60 -27.38 1.16
C LEU A 933 -19.12 -27.42 1.27
N VAL A 934 -19.77 -26.30 1.61
CA VAL A 934 -21.23 -26.27 1.78
C VAL A 934 -21.95 -26.38 0.43
N ARG A 935 -21.41 -25.81 -0.66
CA ARG A 935 -21.96 -26.00 -2.01
C ARG A 935 -21.91 -27.47 -2.44
N SER A 936 -20.83 -28.17 -2.13
CA SER A 936 -20.59 -29.55 -2.56
C SER A 936 -21.35 -30.60 -1.71
N PHE A 937 -21.43 -30.40 -0.38
CA PHE A 937 -22.00 -31.38 0.56
C PHE A 937 -23.35 -30.95 1.18
N GLY A 938 -23.80 -29.71 1.00
CA GLY A 938 -25.07 -29.21 1.53
C GLY A 938 -25.17 -29.40 3.04
N ASN A 939 -26.23 -30.08 3.49
CA ASN A 939 -26.49 -30.32 4.92
C ASN A 939 -25.46 -31.26 5.58
N GLU A 940 -24.79 -32.13 4.81
CA GLU A 940 -23.73 -33.02 5.35
C GLU A 940 -22.54 -32.22 5.88
N ALA A 941 -22.34 -30.98 5.40
CA ALA A 941 -21.30 -30.09 5.91
C ALA A 941 -21.49 -29.69 7.39
N SER A 942 -22.72 -29.78 7.94
CA SER A 942 -23.02 -29.40 9.32
C SER A 942 -22.20 -30.20 10.35
N GLU A 943 -22.08 -31.53 10.15
CA GLU A 943 -21.30 -32.39 11.05
C GLU A 943 -19.80 -32.09 10.97
N LEU A 944 -19.30 -31.77 9.77
CA LEU A 944 -17.91 -31.40 9.54
C LEU A 944 -17.57 -30.05 10.21
N LEU A 945 -18.44 -29.05 10.06
CA LEU A 945 -18.25 -27.73 10.68
C LEU A 945 -18.30 -27.80 12.21
N GLN A 946 -19.07 -28.72 12.78
CA GLN A 946 -19.07 -28.96 14.24
C GLN A 946 -17.71 -29.46 14.75
N LEU A 947 -17.03 -30.31 14.00
CA LEU A 947 -15.68 -30.78 14.31
C LEU A 947 -14.68 -29.62 14.23
N GLY A 948 -14.76 -28.82 13.16
CA GLY A 948 -13.92 -27.63 12.97
C GLY A 948 -14.06 -26.62 14.10
N LEU A 949 -15.29 -26.21 14.45
CA LEU A 949 -15.54 -25.28 15.56
C LEU A 949 -15.02 -25.80 16.90
N GLY A 950 -14.92 -27.12 17.08
CA GLY A 950 -14.32 -27.73 18.27
C GLY A 950 -12.81 -27.47 18.43
N LYS A 951 -12.11 -27.00 17.40
CA LYS A 951 -10.69 -26.64 17.44
C LYS A 951 -10.43 -25.20 17.85
N LEU A 952 -11.47 -24.36 17.88
CA LEU A 952 -11.33 -22.95 18.23
C LEU A 952 -11.14 -22.75 19.75
N PRO A 953 -10.47 -21.68 20.19
CA PRO A 953 -10.37 -21.35 21.60
C PRO A 953 -11.75 -21.10 22.23
N ILE A 954 -11.92 -21.48 23.50
CA ILE A 954 -13.17 -21.28 24.26
C ILE A 954 -13.56 -19.79 24.30
N ALA A 955 -12.60 -18.86 24.30
CA ALA A 955 -12.88 -17.43 24.27
C ALA A 955 -13.60 -16.96 22.98
N VAL A 956 -13.49 -17.71 21.88
CA VAL A 956 -14.12 -17.40 20.59
C VAL A 956 -15.53 -17.99 20.51
N VAL A 957 -15.72 -19.22 21.01
CA VAL A 957 -17.02 -19.90 21.08
C VAL A 957 -17.25 -20.44 22.51
N PRO A 958 -17.63 -19.58 23.48
CA PRO A 958 -17.67 -19.94 24.90
C PRO A 958 -18.82 -20.86 25.32
N ASN A 959 -19.90 -20.97 24.54
CA ASN A 959 -21.03 -21.82 24.90
C ASN A 959 -21.70 -22.51 23.69
N GLU A 960 -22.45 -23.58 23.97
CA GLU A 960 -23.16 -24.39 22.96
C GLU A 960 -24.21 -23.60 22.16
N ARG A 961 -24.80 -22.56 22.77
CA ARG A 961 -25.76 -21.68 22.08
C ARG A 961 -25.06 -20.91 20.96
N GLN A 962 -23.91 -20.29 21.25
CA GLN A 962 -23.12 -19.58 20.24
C GLN A 962 -22.54 -20.52 19.19
N LYS A 963 -22.12 -21.73 19.59
CA LYS A 963 -21.72 -22.77 18.64
C LYS A 963 -22.85 -23.10 17.65
N SER A 964 -24.07 -23.27 18.15
CA SER A 964 -25.25 -23.54 17.32
C SER A 964 -25.59 -22.38 16.37
N ILE A 965 -25.52 -21.14 16.86
CA ILE A 965 -25.73 -19.92 16.04
C ILE A 965 -24.66 -19.85 14.95
N MET A 966 -23.40 -20.08 15.29
CA MET A 966 -22.28 -20.02 14.34
C MET A 966 -22.44 -21.06 13.22
N ILE A 967 -22.87 -22.29 13.54
CA ILE A 967 -23.15 -23.31 12.53
C ILE A 967 -24.26 -22.87 11.59
N GLN A 968 -25.35 -22.31 12.12
CA GLN A 968 -26.45 -21.80 11.31
C GLN A 968 -25.98 -20.68 10.37
N MET A 969 -25.12 -19.78 10.86
CA MET A 969 -24.56 -18.71 10.04
C MET A 969 -23.63 -19.25 8.94
N LEU A 970 -22.75 -20.20 9.26
CA LEU A 970 -21.83 -20.83 8.31
C LEU A 970 -22.56 -21.62 7.20
N LEU A 971 -23.74 -22.18 7.50
CA LEU A 971 -24.58 -22.88 6.51
C LEU A 971 -25.44 -21.92 5.67
N SER A 972 -25.66 -20.69 6.14
CA SER A 972 -26.46 -19.66 5.46
C SER A 972 -25.65 -18.82 4.47
N ASP A 973 -26.33 -17.89 3.80
CA ASP A 973 -25.70 -16.88 2.93
C ASP A 973 -24.78 -15.90 3.71
N ARG A 974 -24.82 -15.90 5.05
CA ARG A 974 -23.97 -15.06 5.94
C ARG A 974 -22.66 -15.73 6.34
N ARG A 975 -22.19 -16.72 5.57
CA ARG A 975 -20.97 -17.47 5.89
C ARG A 975 -19.70 -16.62 5.90
N HIS A 976 -19.58 -15.67 4.98
CA HIS A 976 -18.46 -14.71 4.93
C HIS A 976 -18.34 -13.97 6.27
N ASP A 977 -19.43 -13.34 6.69
CA ASP A 977 -19.50 -12.60 7.95
C ASP A 977 -19.14 -13.50 9.15
N ALA A 978 -19.63 -14.74 9.16
CA ALA A 978 -19.36 -15.68 10.25
C ALA A 978 -17.86 -16.01 10.37
N ILE A 979 -17.19 -16.29 9.25
CA ILE A 979 -15.77 -16.66 9.23
C ILE A 979 -14.90 -15.48 9.59
N TYR A 980 -15.18 -14.32 9.02
CA TYR A 980 -14.46 -13.09 9.31
C TYR A 980 -14.56 -12.69 10.79
N GLU A 981 -15.72 -12.90 11.40
CA GLU A 981 -15.90 -12.65 12.84
C GLU A 981 -15.15 -13.67 13.70
N VAL A 982 -15.21 -14.96 13.37
CA VAL A 982 -14.39 -15.98 14.06
C VAL A 982 -12.90 -15.66 13.95
N TYR A 983 -12.44 -15.26 12.76
CA TYR A 983 -11.07 -14.85 12.49
C TYR A 983 -10.63 -13.68 13.38
N LYS A 984 -11.42 -12.60 13.44
CA LYS A 984 -11.13 -11.44 14.29
C LYS A 984 -10.95 -11.86 15.74
N LEU A 985 -11.89 -12.66 16.25
CA LEU A 985 -11.86 -13.14 17.63
C LEU A 985 -10.61 -14.00 17.86
N CYS A 986 -10.24 -14.89 16.95
CA CYS A 986 -9.02 -15.69 17.04
C CYS A 986 -7.75 -14.81 17.07
N CYS A 987 -7.66 -13.81 16.19
CA CYS A 987 -6.56 -12.85 16.16
C CYS A 987 -6.42 -12.08 17.47
N GLN A 988 -7.54 -11.63 18.03
CA GLN A 988 -7.56 -10.93 19.32
C GLN A 988 -7.07 -11.85 20.46
N VAL A 989 -7.51 -13.12 20.50
CA VAL A 989 -7.04 -14.11 21.47
C VAL A 989 -5.52 -14.33 21.36
N VAL A 990 -4.99 -14.37 20.13
CA VAL A 990 -3.55 -14.57 19.90
C VAL A 990 -2.73 -13.34 20.28
N MET A 991 -3.26 -12.12 20.08
CA MET A 991 -2.59 -10.89 20.52
C MET A 991 -2.32 -10.88 22.02
N ARG A 992 -3.24 -11.40 22.85
CA ARG A 992 -3.01 -11.58 24.28
C ARG A 992 -1.75 -12.39 24.59
N ASN A 993 -1.46 -13.43 23.79
CA ASN A 993 -0.27 -14.27 24.00
C ASN A 993 1.04 -13.60 23.56
N ARG A 994 0.97 -12.50 22.80
CA ARG A 994 2.13 -11.73 22.32
C ARG A 994 2.36 -10.43 23.09
N ALA A 995 1.31 -9.89 23.74
CA ALA A 995 1.33 -8.62 24.45
C ALA A 995 1.78 -8.70 25.92
N CYS A 996 2.10 -9.90 26.42
CA CYS A 996 2.56 -10.16 27.78
C CYS A 996 4.06 -10.53 27.84
#